data_AF-A0A7C2UVX5-F1
#
_entry.id   AF-A0A7C2UVX5-F1
#
_cell.length_a   1.000
_cell.length_b   1.000
_cell.length_c   1.000
_cell.angle_alpha   90.00
_cell.angle_beta   90.00
_cell.angle_gamma   90.00
#
_symmetry.space_group_name_H-M   'P 1'
#
loop_
_entity.id
_entity.type
_entity.pdbx_description
1 polymer ?
#
loop_
_entity_poly.entity_id
_entity_poly.type
_entity_poly.pdbx_seq_one_letter_code
_entity_poly.pdbx_strand_id
1 'polypeptide(L)'
;MRFIEILLLALVIITSSHVLVAQAQGLPGWVDQYAQFMGCPGNGSISVIRGEGSVSVNVGVALITIDLRGVRVSNWLIYSNNGQLAAYSPPRGALSHSYPLYDWIPAEDWPGTLATSEWGYRLVFNNGSMAVLEFTLNVTNDEQLGGVNLTAVKYLVFCWGRYYFLWASRIINRGPIALNPTPNWAPIGYTLADTGVVGSTVGHDYQAYANGGQVYLWGPGEWQNWVRYSAPDLQWVAIINPIHPGGLVLAIKPLNTTYSVWLESNFNGLEVRVEYPQFLLEPGGSVSFVALVYGGPFNESQLTGVNLTSLYEACEGLVQQSRFSMWVGTDRVVYLPGMRGLVLVNVTSSLNQPVEATLNLTLTYLGGELISDLGQLYSASGELAWSRVINVTVTPGTSKFNVSFTAPVQPGAYLVKATLMVNGAEAWAISLIAVSKPADRVYVAFFFHDHQGTGYTPSGVYTGTPYAFYHVWASELEPYFNYGVYYVQAYLLSQYPLVHWTVELSPPLLWQWWYGLRYGVYEQTPSGLAYTPPLSPTNPYMQLVNETIWMFRDMASRGQVELATSFFDHPIAGFLVTYFGPQWLGLLSDDARLGVEVTRLVLGVNSTAFWVPEMWWSDELVPLLAGAGVKVVVLDQQYEYNGAEGELHGIYVPYTITVNGSRVTVLFRDTFMSNLLSFTVNNEDNPAQAELNARLMVVDLVLRGIEHPGGVDMVATDGENWIIMSKSPPLAALFFSYLLNYLNQTQAIGVLETVTVSQAVKLAGVAYNLTYIPPQTWAGTAAIWDSTPTQQLMWSMANDALECWLQNRTRLGANASIVEWMIMHMIDSDHYYMSFLDEDYVTKYWGPATLRACRTGDVPTWVYLAWYRLTTAINPPPTYTLTVTATAGNLTVPITVSANALVNLINETVAGSLRLRLYNGSTAIIKVPGVVGEYRFSRWVVSGSGAAMVGNGTIKVIVNGNVSIRALYTKPSPPTPLPITNSMVLLSLLAAMVLAIAIIAVLMRLRR
;
A
#
# COMPACT_ATOMS: atom_id res chain seq x y z
N MET A 1 -40.81 -83.67 15.01
CA MET A 1 -40.20 -83.92 13.67
C MET A 1 -41.29 -83.71 12.63
N ARG A 2 -41.01 -82.98 11.54
CA ARG A 2 -41.95 -82.37 10.58
C ARG A 2 -42.61 -81.05 11.04
N PHE A 3 -41.80 -80.00 11.15
CA PHE A 3 -42.26 -78.60 10.97
C PHE A 3 -41.13 -77.62 10.60
N ILE A 4 -39.88 -78.09 10.49
CA ILE A 4 -38.69 -77.26 10.17
C ILE A 4 -38.23 -77.42 8.71
N GLU A 5 -38.80 -78.34 7.94
CA GLU A 5 -38.42 -78.54 6.52
C GLU A 5 -39.28 -77.79 5.50
N ILE A 6 -40.36 -77.10 5.92
CA ILE A 6 -41.22 -76.32 5.00
C ILE A 6 -40.97 -74.81 5.09
N LEU A 7 -40.33 -74.31 6.15
CA LEU A 7 -40.00 -72.88 6.27
C LEU A 7 -38.70 -72.48 5.53
N LEU A 8 -37.86 -73.44 5.17
CA LEU A 8 -36.60 -73.20 4.44
C LEU A 8 -36.77 -73.10 2.91
N LEU A 9 -37.96 -73.40 2.36
CA LEU A 9 -38.24 -73.22 0.93
C LEU A 9 -38.89 -71.86 0.59
N ALA A 10 -39.41 -71.13 1.59
CA ALA A 10 -40.02 -69.81 1.37
C ALA A 10 -39.04 -68.63 1.54
N LEU A 11 -37.89 -68.83 2.18
CA LEU A 11 -36.86 -67.80 2.35
C LEU A 11 -35.81 -67.75 1.22
N VAL A 12 -35.88 -68.69 0.27
CA VAL A 12 -35.01 -68.73 -0.91
C VAL A 12 -35.67 -68.07 -2.13
N ILE A 13 -36.96 -67.74 -2.09
CA ILE A 13 -37.65 -67.07 -3.22
C ILE A 13 -37.75 -65.53 -3.04
N ILE A 14 -37.46 -64.98 -1.85
CA ILE A 14 -37.48 -63.52 -1.61
C ILE A 14 -36.07 -62.87 -1.60
N THR A 15 -34.99 -63.65 -1.63
CA THR A 15 -33.62 -63.12 -1.80
C THR A 15 -33.10 -63.24 -3.24
N SER A 16 -33.85 -63.86 -4.15
CA SER A 16 -33.48 -63.97 -5.57
C SER A 16 -34.11 -62.89 -6.46
N SER A 17 -35.02 -62.06 -5.95
CA SER A 17 -35.71 -61.01 -6.72
C SER A 17 -35.00 -59.65 -6.70
N HIS A 18 -33.94 -59.48 -5.91
CA HIS A 18 -33.09 -58.26 -5.94
C HIS A 18 -31.75 -58.47 -6.64
N VAL A 19 -31.28 -59.72 -6.77
CA VAL A 19 -30.08 -60.05 -7.56
C VAL A 19 -30.39 -60.06 -9.07
N LEU A 20 -31.64 -60.33 -9.45
CA LEU A 20 -32.06 -60.45 -10.85
C LEU A 20 -32.60 -59.15 -11.49
N VAL A 21 -32.68 -58.03 -10.76
CA VAL A 21 -33.10 -56.74 -11.34
C VAL A 21 -31.90 -55.88 -11.78
N ALA A 22 -30.70 -56.09 -11.21
CA ALA A 22 -29.51 -55.28 -11.50
C ALA A 22 -28.65 -55.81 -12.67
N GLN A 23 -28.65 -57.12 -12.95
CA GLN A 23 -27.97 -57.67 -14.14
C GLN A 23 -28.59 -57.23 -15.48
N ALA A 24 -29.75 -56.56 -15.45
CA ALA A 24 -30.44 -56.07 -16.65
C ALA A 24 -30.01 -54.66 -17.09
N GLN A 25 -29.09 -53.97 -16.41
CA GLN A 25 -28.87 -52.52 -16.59
C GLN A 25 -27.49 -52.07 -17.11
N GLY A 26 -26.67 -52.97 -17.66
CA GLY A 26 -25.51 -52.58 -18.48
C GLY A 26 -24.32 -51.93 -17.75
N LEU A 27 -24.32 -51.88 -16.42
CA LEU A 27 -23.15 -51.49 -15.63
C LEU A 27 -22.11 -52.63 -15.62
N PRO A 28 -20.80 -52.33 -15.72
CA PRO A 28 -19.78 -53.35 -15.49
C PRO A 28 -19.93 -53.94 -14.09
N GLY A 29 -19.93 -55.27 -13.94
CA GLY A 29 -20.24 -55.92 -12.65
C GLY A 29 -19.34 -55.53 -11.48
N TRP A 30 -18.13 -55.01 -11.74
CA TRP A 30 -17.23 -54.48 -10.72
C TRP A 30 -17.62 -53.07 -10.23
N VAL A 31 -18.25 -52.24 -11.07
CA VAL A 31 -18.79 -50.91 -10.67
C VAL A 31 -20.09 -51.09 -9.89
N ASP A 32 -20.92 -52.06 -10.28
CA ASP A 32 -22.18 -52.37 -9.61
C ASP A 32 -21.98 -52.75 -8.13
N GLN A 33 -20.91 -53.50 -7.82
CA GLN A 33 -20.56 -53.85 -6.44
C GLN A 33 -20.26 -52.62 -5.56
N TYR A 34 -19.59 -51.59 -6.09
CA TYR A 34 -19.30 -50.35 -5.36
C TYR A 34 -20.48 -49.36 -5.39
N ALA A 35 -21.30 -49.38 -6.44
CA ALA A 35 -22.52 -48.57 -6.52
C ALA A 35 -23.54 -49.02 -5.45
N GLN A 36 -23.65 -50.33 -5.19
CA GLN A 36 -24.46 -50.86 -4.09
C GLN A 36 -23.95 -50.43 -2.71
N PHE A 37 -22.63 -50.28 -2.55
CA PHE A 37 -22.02 -49.76 -1.32
C PHE A 37 -22.40 -48.29 -1.02
N MET A 38 -22.72 -47.50 -2.04
CA MET A 38 -23.07 -46.08 -1.85
C MET A 38 -24.42 -45.84 -1.17
N GLY A 39 -25.32 -46.85 -1.15
CA GLY A 39 -26.58 -46.78 -0.41
C GLY A 39 -27.47 -45.58 -0.78
N CYS A 40 -27.71 -45.38 -2.08
CA CYS A 40 -28.53 -44.26 -2.56
C CYS A 40 -29.98 -44.36 -2.03
N PRO A 41 -30.58 -43.25 -1.57
CA PRO A 41 -31.94 -43.27 -1.02
C PRO A 41 -32.99 -43.56 -2.09
N GLY A 42 -34.08 -44.28 -1.74
CA GLY A 42 -35.08 -44.75 -2.71
C GLY A 42 -35.95 -43.69 -3.41
N ASN A 43 -36.00 -42.45 -2.90
CA ASN A 43 -36.84 -41.36 -3.43
C ASN A 43 -35.99 -40.12 -3.77
N GLY A 44 -35.25 -40.14 -4.88
CA GLY A 44 -34.42 -39.02 -5.35
C GLY A 44 -34.82 -38.43 -6.70
N SER A 45 -34.28 -37.25 -7.03
CA SER A 45 -34.52 -36.56 -8.30
C SER A 45 -33.24 -35.95 -8.89
N ILE A 46 -32.19 -36.75 -9.06
CA ILE A 46 -30.95 -36.33 -9.74
C ILE A 46 -31.27 -35.88 -11.16
N SER A 47 -30.82 -34.67 -11.50
CA SER A 47 -30.82 -34.17 -12.87
C SER A 47 -29.39 -34.11 -13.42
N VAL A 48 -29.19 -34.64 -14.62
CA VAL A 48 -27.95 -34.52 -15.38
C VAL A 48 -28.18 -33.55 -16.52
N ILE A 49 -27.41 -32.47 -16.57
CA ILE A 49 -27.56 -31.36 -17.50
C ILE A 49 -26.33 -31.37 -18.42
N ARG A 50 -26.56 -31.49 -19.72
CA ARG A 50 -25.50 -31.42 -20.73
C ARG A 50 -25.16 -29.97 -21.03
N GLY A 51 -23.88 -29.63 -20.93
CA GLY A 51 -23.32 -28.35 -21.37
C GLY A 51 -22.43 -28.52 -22.60
N GLU A 52 -21.95 -27.41 -23.13
CA GLU A 52 -20.86 -27.40 -24.12
C GLU A 52 -19.53 -27.64 -23.37
N GLY A 53 -18.78 -28.67 -23.75
CA GLY A 53 -17.52 -29.04 -23.11
C GLY A 53 -17.63 -29.52 -21.65
N SER A 54 -18.83 -29.70 -21.11
CA SER A 54 -19.04 -30.06 -19.70
C SER A 54 -20.34 -30.83 -19.45
N VAL A 55 -20.45 -31.46 -18.28
CA VAL A 55 -21.68 -32.09 -17.80
C VAL A 55 -21.91 -31.72 -16.33
N SER A 56 -23.11 -31.26 -16.00
CA SER A 56 -23.50 -30.92 -14.63
C SER A 56 -24.44 -31.94 -14.03
N VAL A 57 -24.24 -32.28 -12.76
CA VAL A 57 -25.06 -33.21 -11.98
C VAL A 57 -25.58 -32.48 -10.76
N ASN A 58 -26.90 -32.36 -10.64
CA ASN A 58 -27.55 -31.85 -9.43
C ASN A 58 -27.98 -33.04 -8.57
N VAL A 59 -27.38 -33.16 -7.39
CA VAL A 59 -27.65 -34.23 -6.42
C VAL A 59 -28.60 -33.79 -5.31
N GLY A 60 -29.24 -32.63 -5.44
CA GLY A 60 -30.22 -32.09 -4.48
C GLY A 60 -29.60 -31.31 -3.33
N VAL A 61 -28.37 -31.65 -2.96
CA VAL A 61 -27.58 -30.93 -1.93
C VAL A 61 -26.41 -30.13 -2.53
N ALA A 62 -26.01 -30.46 -3.76
CA ALA A 62 -24.96 -29.78 -4.49
C ALA A 62 -25.20 -29.82 -6.01
N LEU A 63 -24.58 -28.87 -6.71
CA LEU A 63 -24.46 -28.84 -8.17
C LEU A 63 -22.98 -29.02 -8.54
N ILE A 64 -22.66 -30.10 -9.25
CA ILE A 64 -21.30 -30.48 -9.61
C ILE A 64 -21.19 -30.44 -11.13
N THR A 65 -20.34 -29.57 -11.67
CA THR A 65 -20.03 -29.46 -13.09
C THR A 65 -18.66 -30.05 -13.36
N ILE A 66 -18.62 -31.01 -14.28
CA ILE A 66 -17.43 -31.73 -14.71
C ILE A 66 -17.03 -31.19 -16.09
N ASP A 67 -15.84 -30.63 -16.17
CA ASP A 67 -15.16 -30.30 -17.41
C ASP A 67 -14.73 -31.60 -18.12
N LEU A 68 -15.09 -31.74 -19.39
CA LEU A 68 -14.70 -32.90 -20.20
C LEU A 68 -13.19 -32.96 -20.43
N ARG A 69 -12.49 -31.82 -20.30
CA ARG A 69 -11.03 -31.77 -20.30
C ARG A 69 -10.48 -32.25 -18.96
N GLY A 70 -9.95 -33.47 -18.98
CA GLY A 70 -9.39 -34.15 -17.82
C GLY A 70 -10.41 -34.80 -16.89
N VAL A 71 -11.72 -34.61 -17.11
CA VAL A 71 -12.80 -35.03 -16.19
C VAL A 71 -12.59 -34.38 -14.81
N ARG A 72 -12.53 -33.05 -14.79
CA ARG A 72 -12.20 -32.25 -13.58
C ARG A 72 -13.39 -31.42 -13.14
N VAL A 73 -13.48 -31.09 -11.86
CA VAL A 73 -14.67 -30.39 -11.33
C VAL A 73 -14.48 -28.89 -11.43
N SER A 74 -15.04 -28.28 -12.47
CA SER A 74 -14.92 -26.83 -12.73
C SER A 74 -15.93 -25.97 -11.97
N ASN A 75 -16.97 -26.59 -11.40
CA ASN A 75 -17.90 -25.94 -10.50
C ASN A 75 -18.48 -26.96 -9.50
N TRP A 76 -18.50 -26.62 -8.21
CA TRP A 76 -18.99 -27.48 -7.13
C TRP A 76 -19.69 -26.64 -6.07
N LEU A 77 -20.95 -26.31 -6.34
CA LEU A 77 -21.77 -25.47 -5.48
C LEU A 77 -22.51 -26.30 -4.43
N ILE A 78 -22.42 -25.90 -3.18
CA ILE A 78 -23.05 -26.52 -2.01
C ILE A 78 -24.22 -25.65 -1.56
N TYR A 79 -25.44 -26.19 -1.57
CA TYR A 79 -26.63 -25.37 -1.31
C TYR A 79 -26.81 -25.00 0.17
N SER A 80 -26.36 -25.85 1.10
CA SER A 80 -26.66 -25.69 2.54
C SER A 80 -25.96 -24.49 3.18
N ASN A 81 -24.76 -24.14 2.70
CA ASN A 81 -23.98 -23.02 3.21
C ASN A 81 -23.45 -22.09 2.10
N ASN A 82 -23.94 -22.24 0.87
CA ASN A 82 -23.48 -21.50 -0.32
C ASN A 82 -21.97 -21.65 -0.59
N GLY A 83 -21.36 -22.75 -0.14
CA GLY A 83 -19.95 -23.03 -0.37
C GLY A 83 -19.66 -23.40 -1.82
N GLN A 84 -18.49 -23.03 -2.31
CA GLN A 84 -18.07 -23.29 -3.68
C GLN A 84 -16.62 -23.78 -3.71
N LEU A 85 -16.43 -25.06 -4.03
CA LEU A 85 -15.12 -25.71 -3.92
C LEU A 85 -14.20 -25.48 -5.14
N ALA A 86 -14.71 -24.88 -6.22
CA ALA A 86 -13.95 -24.64 -7.46
C ALA A 86 -13.88 -23.17 -7.91
N ALA A 87 -14.50 -22.22 -7.19
CA ALA A 87 -14.60 -20.82 -7.65
C ALA A 87 -13.26 -20.07 -7.67
N TYR A 88 -12.37 -20.43 -6.76
CA TYR A 88 -11.12 -19.72 -6.53
C TYR A 88 -9.92 -20.54 -7.01
N SER A 89 -10.09 -21.27 -8.11
CA SER A 89 -9.04 -22.04 -8.77
C SER A 89 -8.23 -21.14 -9.70
N PRO A 90 -7.04 -20.64 -9.31
CA PRO A 90 -6.24 -19.76 -10.17
C PRO A 90 -5.63 -20.53 -11.33
N PRO A 91 -5.04 -19.81 -12.32
CA PRO A 91 -4.37 -20.44 -13.45
C PRO A 91 -3.24 -21.38 -13.02
N ARG A 92 -3.17 -22.58 -13.63
CA ARG A 92 -2.17 -23.61 -13.30
C ARG A 92 -1.59 -24.31 -14.52
N GLY A 93 -0.75 -23.60 -15.26
CA GLY A 93 0.01 -24.15 -16.39
C GLY A 93 -0.87 -24.93 -17.39
N ALA A 94 -0.43 -26.14 -17.77
CA ALA A 94 -1.15 -27.00 -18.71
C ALA A 94 -2.50 -27.54 -18.20
N LEU A 95 -2.75 -27.49 -16.88
CA LEU A 95 -4.06 -27.79 -16.30
C LEU A 95 -5.08 -26.66 -16.51
N SER A 96 -4.71 -25.54 -17.13
CA SER A 96 -5.50 -24.30 -17.20
C SER A 96 -5.77 -23.65 -15.83
N HIS A 97 -6.47 -24.34 -14.91
CA HIS A 97 -6.82 -23.86 -13.57
C HIS A 97 -6.62 -24.99 -12.55
N SER A 98 -6.39 -24.61 -11.28
CA SER A 98 -6.32 -25.53 -10.12
C SER A 98 -7.71 -26.05 -9.70
N TYR A 99 -8.46 -26.64 -10.63
CA TYR A 99 -9.77 -27.23 -10.31
C TYR A 99 -9.62 -28.45 -9.39
N PRO A 100 -10.59 -28.69 -8.50
CA PRO A 100 -10.67 -29.95 -7.75
C PRO A 100 -10.66 -31.16 -8.68
N LEU A 101 -10.02 -32.23 -8.20
CA LEU A 101 -9.84 -33.51 -8.87
C LEU A 101 -9.08 -33.44 -10.19
N TYR A 102 -7.91 -34.08 -10.20
CA TYR A 102 -7.28 -34.55 -11.44
C TYR A 102 -6.50 -35.84 -11.17
N ASP A 103 -6.30 -36.63 -12.22
CA ASP A 103 -5.50 -37.85 -12.17
C ASP A 103 -4.45 -37.87 -13.29
N TRP A 104 -3.38 -38.63 -13.07
CA TRP A 104 -2.22 -38.63 -13.93
C TRP A 104 -1.43 -39.93 -13.78
N ILE A 105 -0.80 -40.39 -14.87
CA ILE A 105 0.16 -41.48 -14.90
C ILE A 105 1.57 -40.85 -14.82
N PRO A 106 2.27 -40.93 -13.66
CA PRO A 106 3.50 -40.17 -13.44
C PRO A 106 4.70 -40.51 -14.33
N ALA A 107 4.59 -41.52 -15.17
CA ALA A 107 5.57 -41.82 -16.21
C ALA A 107 5.54 -40.82 -17.39
N GLU A 108 4.44 -40.09 -17.55
CA GLU A 108 4.35 -38.93 -18.44
C GLU A 108 4.93 -37.68 -17.77
N ASP A 109 5.20 -36.62 -18.52
CA ASP A 109 5.45 -35.29 -17.99
C ASP A 109 4.18 -34.74 -17.33
N TRP A 110 4.33 -34.07 -16.19
CA TRP A 110 3.19 -33.48 -15.51
C TRP A 110 2.53 -32.39 -16.38
N PRO A 111 1.19 -32.32 -16.47
CA PRO A 111 0.17 -33.13 -15.77
C PRO A 111 -0.36 -34.35 -16.56
N GLY A 112 0.29 -34.71 -17.66
CA GLY A 112 0.00 -35.88 -18.52
C GLY A 112 -1.33 -35.86 -19.27
N THR A 113 -1.55 -36.93 -20.04
CA THR A 113 -2.63 -37.03 -21.01
C THR A 113 -4.00 -37.17 -20.35
N LEU A 114 -4.09 -37.86 -19.21
CA LEU A 114 -5.36 -38.08 -18.50
C LEU A 114 -6.01 -36.78 -18.02
N ALA A 115 -5.19 -35.79 -17.59
CA ALA A 115 -5.66 -34.52 -17.04
C ALA A 115 -5.86 -33.41 -18.10
N THR A 116 -5.26 -33.56 -19.29
CA THR A 116 -5.23 -32.50 -20.31
C THR A 116 -6.08 -32.77 -21.54
N SER A 117 -6.40 -34.04 -21.81
CA SER A 117 -7.20 -34.45 -22.97
C SER A 117 -8.69 -34.22 -22.75
N GLU A 118 -9.43 -34.03 -23.84
CA GLU A 118 -10.89 -34.01 -23.83
C GLU A 118 -11.45 -35.44 -23.88
N TRP A 119 -12.38 -35.75 -22.99
CA TRP A 119 -12.97 -37.08 -22.84
C TRP A 119 -14.35 -37.17 -23.49
N GLY A 120 -14.61 -38.29 -24.17
CA GLY A 120 -15.99 -38.65 -24.54
C GLY A 120 -16.76 -39.07 -23.29
N TYR A 121 -18.05 -38.71 -23.18
CA TYR A 121 -18.87 -39.11 -22.03
C TYR A 121 -20.25 -39.62 -22.44
N ARG A 122 -20.83 -40.47 -21.58
CA ARG A 122 -22.23 -40.92 -21.68
C ARG A 122 -22.84 -41.12 -20.29
N LEU A 123 -24.14 -40.82 -20.19
CA LEU A 123 -24.96 -41.20 -19.04
C LEU A 123 -25.36 -42.68 -19.20
N VAL A 124 -24.75 -43.57 -18.41
CA VAL A 124 -24.99 -45.02 -18.52
C VAL A 124 -26.14 -45.50 -17.64
N PHE A 125 -26.45 -44.76 -16.57
CA PHE A 125 -27.55 -45.08 -15.67
C PHE A 125 -28.13 -43.82 -15.04
N ASN A 126 -29.47 -43.74 -14.93
CA ASN A 126 -30.16 -42.76 -14.10
C ASN A 126 -31.55 -43.26 -13.70
N ASN A 127 -31.85 -43.34 -12.41
CA ASN A 127 -33.18 -43.69 -11.90
C ASN A 127 -33.76 -42.61 -10.97
N GLY A 128 -33.22 -41.38 -11.00
CA GLY A 128 -33.55 -40.29 -10.08
C GLY A 128 -32.80 -40.37 -8.75
N SER A 129 -32.61 -41.56 -8.19
CA SER A 129 -31.86 -41.73 -6.94
C SER A 129 -30.35 -41.88 -7.13
N MET A 130 -29.94 -42.42 -8.28
CA MET A 130 -28.55 -42.64 -8.66
C MET A 130 -28.35 -42.24 -10.12
N ALA A 131 -27.22 -41.63 -10.42
CA ALA A 131 -26.76 -41.39 -11.79
C ALA A 131 -25.32 -41.87 -11.96
N VAL A 132 -25.02 -42.49 -13.10
CA VAL A 132 -23.68 -42.97 -13.44
C VAL A 132 -23.24 -42.37 -14.76
N LEU A 133 -22.14 -41.63 -14.72
CA LEU A 133 -21.47 -41.08 -15.90
C LEU A 133 -20.25 -41.95 -16.21
N GLU A 134 -20.13 -42.34 -17.47
CA GLU A 134 -18.93 -42.99 -18.00
C GLU A 134 -18.20 -42.01 -18.90
N PHE A 135 -16.90 -41.84 -18.67
CA PHE A 135 -15.98 -41.08 -19.51
C PHE A 135 -14.97 -42.03 -20.13
N THR A 136 -14.68 -41.87 -21.41
CA THR A 136 -13.72 -42.72 -22.15
C THR A 136 -12.71 -41.87 -22.90
N LEU A 137 -11.44 -42.24 -22.79
CA LEU A 137 -10.32 -41.68 -23.54
C LEU A 137 -9.49 -42.82 -24.14
N ASN A 138 -9.16 -42.70 -25.42
CA ASN A 138 -8.18 -43.58 -26.05
C ASN A 138 -6.86 -42.82 -26.17
N VAL A 139 -5.81 -43.39 -25.59
CA VAL A 139 -4.44 -42.90 -25.68
C VAL A 139 -3.71 -43.80 -26.67
N THR A 140 -3.21 -43.23 -27.77
CA THR A 140 -2.61 -43.99 -28.87
C THR A 140 -1.17 -43.59 -29.11
N ASN A 141 -0.27 -44.56 -29.18
CA ASN A 141 1.16 -44.40 -29.44
C ASN A 141 1.82 -43.33 -28.56
N ASP A 142 1.52 -43.33 -27.25
CA ASP A 142 2.12 -42.38 -26.33
C ASP A 142 3.60 -42.71 -26.10
N GLU A 143 4.49 -41.88 -26.65
CA GLU A 143 5.94 -42.10 -26.60
C GLU A 143 6.49 -42.06 -25.17
N GLN A 144 5.90 -41.26 -24.29
CA GLN A 144 6.33 -41.15 -22.88
C GLN A 144 5.95 -42.40 -22.10
N LEU A 145 4.88 -43.08 -22.50
CA LEU A 145 4.48 -44.38 -21.97
C LEU A 145 5.04 -45.57 -22.78
N GLY A 146 6.03 -45.35 -23.66
CA GLY A 146 6.71 -46.42 -24.41
C GLY A 146 5.96 -46.90 -25.65
N GLY A 147 5.14 -46.04 -26.28
CA GLY A 147 4.40 -46.34 -27.50
C GLY A 147 3.16 -47.21 -27.28
N VAL A 148 2.62 -47.25 -26.06
CA VAL A 148 1.46 -48.08 -25.72
C VAL A 148 0.15 -47.51 -26.28
N ASN A 149 -0.83 -48.40 -26.47
CA ASN A 149 -2.21 -48.03 -26.79
C ASN A 149 -3.09 -48.38 -25.60
N LEU A 150 -3.70 -47.38 -24.97
CA LEU A 150 -4.53 -47.54 -23.78
C LEU A 150 -5.96 -47.06 -24.05
N THR A 151 -6.92 -47.71 -23.41
CA THR A 151 -8.24 -47.12 -23.17
C THR A 151 -8.34 -46.83 -21.68
N ALA A 152 -8.51 -45.56 -21.32
CA ALA A 152 -8.86 -45.15 -19.97
C ALA A 152 -10.37 -44.93 -19.89
N VAL A 153 -10.99 -45.45 -18.84
CA VAL A 153 -12.43 -45.32 -18.57
C VAL A 153 -12.62 -44.84 -17.15
N LYS A 154 -13.38 -43.76 -16.95
CA LYS A 154 -13.76 -43.25 -15.63
C LYS A 154 -15.26 -43.40 -15.42
N TYR A 155 -15.66 -43.95 -14.28
CA TYR A 155 -17.05 -43.97 -13.82
C TYR A 155 -17.20 -43.03 -12.63
N LEU A 156 -18.12 -42.07 -12.76
CA LEU A 156 -18.55 -41.22 -11.66
C LEU A 156 -19.98 -41.60 -11.27
N VAL A 157 -20.15 -42.09 -10.04
CA VAL A 157 -21.45 -42.57 -9.52
C VAL A 157 -21.94 -41.57 -8.48
N PHE A 158 -23.10 -40.94 -8.71
CA PHE A 158 -23.71 -39.95 -7.85
C PHE A 158 -24.97 -40.50 -7.19
N CYS A 159 -25.19 -40.17 -5.91
CA CYS A 159 -26.44 -40.46 -5.19
C CYS A 159 -27.17 -39.16 -4.81
N TRP A 160 -28.50 -39.20 -4.86
CA TRP A 160 -29.33 -38.10 -4.39
C TRP A 160 -29.10 -37.85 -2.90
N GLY A 161 -28.97 -36.58 -2.50
CA GLY A 161 -28.84 -36.15 -1.12
C GLY A 161 -27.48 -36.39 -0.48
N ARG A 162 -26.45 -36.78 -1.26
CA ARG A 162 -25.09 -37.04 -0.75
C ARG A 162 -24.11 -35.98 -1.24
N TYR A 163 -23.15 -35.60 -0.38
CA TYR A 163 -22.02 -34.71 -0.72
C TYR A 163 -20.79 -35.45 -1.27
N TYR A 164 -20.93 -36.75 -1.53
CA TYR A 164 -19.86 -37.59 -2.03
C TYR A 164 -20.33 -38.40 -3.23
N PHE A 165 -19.37 -38.80 -4.03
CA PHE A 165 -19.57 -39.67 -5.18
C PHE A 165 -18.42 -40.66 -5.31
N LEU A 166 -18.66 -41.77 -6.01
CA LEU A 166 -17.62 -42.74 -6.32
C LEU A 166 -16.86 -42.31 -7.57
N TRP A 167 -15.54 -42.24 -7.46
CA TRP A 167 -14.63 -42.13 -8.59
C TRP A 167 -14.00 -43.48 -8.86
N ALA A 168 -14.17 -44.03 -10.06
CA ALA A 168 -13.52 -45.27 -10.47
C ALA A 168 -12.85 -45.11 -11.83
N SER A 169 -11.52 -45.12 -11.85
CA SER A 169 -10.71 -45.06 -13.07
C SER A 169 -10.18 -46.45 -13.42
N ARG A 170 -10.27 -46.84 -14.69
CA ARG A 170 -9.77 -48.10 -15.21
C ARG A 170 -8.91 -47.85 -16.43
N ILE A 171 -7.67 -48.35 -16.38
CA ILE A 171 -6.73 -48.29 -17.50
C ILE A 171 -6.67 -49.68 -18.13
N ILE A 172 -6.88 -49.77 -19.43
CA ILE A 172 -6.90 -51.02 -20.19
C ILE A 172 -5.82 -50.94 -21.27
N ASN A 173 -4.92 -51.92 -21.30
CA ASN A 173 -3.95 -52.03 -22.36
C ASN A 173 -4.60 -52.65 -23.61
N ARG A 174 -4.71 -51.88 -24.69
CA ARG A 174 -5.25 -52.31 -26.00
C ARG A 174 -4.15 -52.60 -27.02
N GLY A 175 -2.90 -52.29 -26.69
CA GLY A 175 -1.75 -52.46 -27.56
C GLY A 175 -1.02 -53.78 -27.35
N PRO A 176 -0.05 -54.10 -28.21
CA PRO A 176 0.79 -55.30 -28.10
C PRO A 176 1.98 -55.12 -27.12
N ILE A 177 2.19 -53.93 -26.58
CA ILE A 177 3.32 -53.58 -25.70
C ILE A 177 2.82 -53.51 -24.25
N ALA A 178 3.51 -54.14 -23.30
CA ALA A 178 3.17 -54.06 -21.89
C ALA A 178 3.45 -52.65 -21.32
N LEU A 179 2.56 -52.14 -20.47
CA LEU A 179 2.75 -50.87 -19.77
C LEU A 179 3.32 -51.14 -18.36
N ASN A 180 4.45 -50.51 -18.04
CA ASN A 180 5.05 -50.53 -16.71
C ASN A 180 5.39 -49.09 -16.29
N PRO A 181 4.39 -48.27 -15.91
CA PRO A 181 4.57 -46.84 -15.75
C PRO A 181 5.25 -46.57 -14.41
N THR A 182 6.44 -45.98 -14.44
CA THR A 182 7.15 -45.53 -13.25
C THR A 182 8.08 -44.37 -13.59
N PRO A 183 7.95 -43.21 -12.91
CA PRO A 183 8.92 -42.14 -13.06
C PRO A 183 10.27 -42.52 -12.45
N ASN A 184 11.33 -41.83 -12.87
CA ASN A 184 12.67 -42.01 -12.32
C ASN A 184 12.82 -41.57 -10.85
N TRP A 185 11.82 -40.91 -10.26
CA TRP A 185 11.89 -40.30 -8.93
C TRP A 185 11.04 -41.00 -7.86
N ALA A 186 10.14 -41.93 -8.20
CA ALA A 186 9.41 -42.76 -7.24
C ALA A 186 8.74 -43.98 -7.92
N PRO A 187 8.54 -45.11 -7.21
CA PRO A 187 7.88 -46.31 -7.76
C PRO A 187 6.35 -46.18 -7.74
N ILE A 188 5.82 -45.18 -8.43
CA ILE A 188 4.39 -44.87 -8.50
C ILE A 188 3.86 -45.01 -9.94
N GLY A 189 2.65 -45.56 -10.06
CA GLY A 189 2.05 -45.84 -11.38
C GLY A 189 0.86 -44.95 -11.72
N TYR A 190 0.16 -44.41 -10.73
CA TYR A 190 -1.05 -43.60 -10.91
C TYR A 190 -1.25 -42.67 -9.72
N THR A 191 -1.89 -41.53 -9.96
CA THR A 191 -2.18 -40.53 -8.92
C THR A 191 -3.59 -39.99 -9.06
N LEU A 192 -4.19 -39.59 -7.94
CA LEU A 192 -5.46 -38.85 -7.88
C LEU A 192 -5.31 -37.73 -6.85
N ALA A 193 -5.60 -36.50 -7.24
CA ALA A 193 -5.32 -35.32 -6.43
C ALA A 193 -6.50 -34.37 -6.34
N ASP A 194 -6.66 -33.75 -5.17
CA ASP A 194 -7.50 -32.58 -4.98
C ASP A 194 -6.63 -31.32 -4.96
N THR A 195 -7.09 -30.29 -5.68
CA THR A 195 -6.37 -29.01 -5.78
C THR A 195 -7.31 -27.83 -5.72
N GLY A 196 -6.79 -26.69 -5.29
CA GLY A 196 -7.49 -25.41 -5.36
C GLY A 196 -7.44 -24.65 -4.05
N VAL A 197 -8.39 -23.73 -3.92
CA VAL A 197 -8.65 -22.93 -2.71
C VAL A 197 -10.06 -23.29 -2.25
N VAL A 198 -10.16 -23.91 -1.07
CA VAL A 198 -11.45 -24.30 -0.49
C VAL A 198 -11.97 -23.10 0.27
N GLY A 199 -13.15 -22.55 -0.07
CA GLY A 199 -13.58 -21.27 0.52
C GLY A 199 -13.14 -20.10 -0.36
N SER A 200 -12.44 -19.08 0.16
CA SER A 200 -12.12 -17.85 -0.59
C SER A 200 -10.64 -17.52 -0.74
N THR A 201 -9.80 -17.95 0.20
CA THR A 201 -8.35 -17.68 0.18
C THR A 201 -7.60 -18.86 0.79
N VAL A 202 -6.38 -19.12 0.30
CA VAL A 202 -5.54 -20.21 0.82
C VAL A 202 -5.17 -20.00 2.29
N GLY A 203 -5.13 -18.75 2.77
CA GLY A 203 -4.77 -18.36 4.14
C GLY A 203 -5.67 -18.89 5.26
N HIS A 204 -6.72 -19.65 4.92
CA HIS A 204 -7.61 -20.31 5.88
C HIS A 204 -7.68 -21.82 5.68
N ASP A 205 -6.95 -22.37 4.71
CA ASP A 205 -7.05 -23.77 4.34
C ASP A 205 -6.00 -24.61 5.05
N TYR A 206 -6.40 -25.83 5.40
CA TYR A 206 -5.57 -26.85 6.03
C TYR A 206 -5.34 -27.99 5.05
N GLN A 207 -4.10 -28.50 4.99
CA GLN A 207 -3.80 -29.78 4.34
C GLN A 207 -3.84 -30.89 5.37
N ALA A 208 -4.49 -32.01 5.05
CA ALA A 208 -4.62 -33.12 5.99
C ALA A 208 -4.58 -34.48 5.29
N TYR A 209 -4.13 -35.50 6.02
CA TYR A 209 -4.34 -36.90 5.64
C TYR A 209 -4.35 -37.81 6.85
N ALA A 210 -4.87 -39.03 6.69
CA ALA A 210 -4.80 -40.07 7.72
C ALA A 210 -4.18 -41.36 7.16
N ASN A 211 -3.18 -41.89 7.87
CA ASN A 211 -2.48 -43.13 7.51
C ASN A 211 -2.27 -43.99 8.75
N GLY A 212 -2.62 -45.27 8.67
CA GLY A 212 -2.45 -46.21 9.79
C GLY A 212 -3.20 -45.83 11.07
N GLY A 213 -4.30 -45.09 10.97
CA GLY A 213 -5.09 -44.60 12.11
C GLY A 213 -4.60 -43.28 12.72
N GLN A 214 -3.49 -42.73 12.24
CA GLN A 214 -2.97 -41.42 12.67
C GLN A 214 -3.37 -40.33 11.68
N VAL A 215 -3.82 -39.18 12.20
CA VAL A 215 -4.14 -37.98 11.41
C VAL A 215 -2.97 -37.01 11.43
N TYR A 216 -2.65 -36.45 10.27
CA TYR A 216 -1.66 -35.41 10.06
C TYR A 216 -2.36 -34.17 9.49
N LEU A 217 -2.07 -33.00 10.04
CA LEU A 217 -2.80 -31.76 9.77
C LEU A 217 -1.83 -30.58 9.80
N TRP A 218 -1.87 -29.73 8.77
CA TRP A 218 -1.05 -28.53 8.65
C TRP A 218 -1.92 -27.31 8.39
N GLY A 219 -1.79 -26.28 9.23
CA GLY A 219 -2.57 -25.06 9.13
C GLY A 219 -1.93 -23.97 8.28
N PRO A 220 -2.60 -22.80 8.20
CA PRO A 220 -2.05 -21.61 7.54
C PRO A 220 -0.63 -21.28 8.02
N GLY A 221 0.31 -21.17 7.08
CA GLY A 221 1.73 -20.91 7.35
C GLY A 221 2.59 -22.16 7.62
N GLU A 222 1.99 -23.33 7.80
CA GLU A 222 2.69 -24.61 8.02
C GLU A 222 2.57 -25.57 6.82
N TRP A 223 2.06 -25.07 5.68
CA TRP A 223 1.77 -25.89 4.52
C TRP A 223 3.00 -26.58 3.95
N GLN A 224 2.78 -27.76 3.41
CA GLN A 224 3.84 -28.62 2.90
C GLN A 224 3.96 -28.43 1.39
N ASN A 225 5.15 -28.01 0.94
CA ASN A 225 5.44 -27.78 -0.48
C ASN A 225 6.46 -28.80 -1.00
N TRP A 226 6.08 -29.56 -2.03
CA TRP A 226 6.89 -30.63 -2.62
C TRP A 226 7.29 -31.74 -1.65
N VAL A 227 6.37 -32.14 -0.76
CA VAL A 227 6.65 -33.12 0.29
C VAL A 227 5.91 -34.43 0.02
N ARG A 228 6.63 -35.55 0.14
CA ARG A 228 6.09 -36.90 0.01
C ARG A 228 6.23 -37.67 1.32
N TYR A 229 5.15 -38.31 1.76
CA TYR A 229 5.16 -39.23 2.90
C TYR A 229 4.75 -40.63 2.48
N SER A 230 5.43 -41.66 3.00
CA SER A 230 5.01 -43.05 2.80
C SER A 230 3.66 -43.27 3.49
N ALA A 231 2.70 -43.81 2.75
CA ALA A 231 1.34 -44.02 3.22
C ALA A 231 0.74 -45.28 2.58
N PRO A 232 1.20 -46.48 2.96
CA PRO A 232 0.67 -47.75 2.43
C PRO A 232 -0.74 -48.07 2.96
N ASP A 233 -1.09 -47.51 4.12
CA ASP A 233 -2.39 -47.69 4.80
C ASP A 233 -3.17 -46.36 4.83
N LEU A 234 -3.16 -45.63 3.70
CA LEU A 234 -3.80 -44.33 3.58
C LEU A 234 -5.31 -44.49 3.67
N GLN A 235 -5.91 -43.83 4.66
CA GLN A 235 -7.35 -43.84 4.90
C GLN A 235 -8.02 -42.72 4.10
N TRP A 236 -7.46 -41.51 4.09
CA TRP A 236 -7.96 -40.36 3.33
C TRP A 236 -6.93 -39.23 3.24
N VAL A 237 -7.12 -38.32 2.28
CA VAL A 237 -6.48 -37.00 2.18
C VAL A 237 -7.56 -35.92 2.09
N ALA A 238 -7.29 -34.70 2.58
CA ALA A 238 -8.27 -33.62 2.57
C ALA A 238 -7.64 -32.21 2.53
N ILE A 239 -8.40 -31.27 1.96
CA ILE A 239 -8.24 -29.83 2.15
C ILE A 239 -9.47 -29.33 2.92
N ILE A 240 -9.24 -28.59 4.00
CA ILE A 240 -10.30 -28.17 4.93
C ILE A 240 -10.25 -26.67 5.12
N ASN A 241 -11.38 -25.99 4.94
CA ASN A 241 -11.56 -24.59 5.32
C ASN A 241 -12.50 -24.52 6.53
N PRO A 242 -11.98 -24.35 7.75
CA PRO A 242 -12.81 -24.29 8.94
C PRO A 242 -13.56 -22.96 9.09
N ILE A 243 -13.10 -21.87 8.44
CA ILE A 243 -13.63 -20.52 8.63
C ILE A 243 -14.86 -20.22 7.78
N HIS A 244 -15.02 -20.90 6.65
CA HIS A 244 -16.23 -20.80 5.86
C HIS A 244 -17.47 -21.14 6.72
N PRO A 245 -18.61 -20.45 6.58
CA PRO A 245 -19.83 -20.77 7.31
C PRO A 245 -20.17 -22.27 7.25
N GLY A 246 -20.21 -22.92 8.41
CA GLY A 246 -20.47 -24.37 8.54
C GLY A 246 -19.30 -25.30 8.15
N GLY A 247 -18.12 -24.74 7.86
CA GLY A 247 -16.92 -25.44 7.38
C GLY A 247 -17.08 -26.02 5.97
N LEU A 248 -15.97 -26.13 5.23
CA LEU A 248 -15.90 -26.82 3.95
C LEU A 248 -14.80 -27.87 3.96
N VAL A 249 -15.10 -29.02 3.35
CA VAL A 249 -14.16 -30.14 3.21
C VAL A 249 -14.17 -30.61 1.77
N LEU A 250 -12.97 -30.79 1.22
CA LEU A 250 -12.70 -31.51 -0.01
C LEU A 250 -11.77 -32.68 0.35
N ALA A 251 -12.20 -33.92 0.13
CA ALA A 251 -11.46 -35.11 0.58
C ALA A 251 -11.55 -36.28 -0.39
N ILE A 252 -10.45 -37.03 -0.48
CA ILE A 252 -10.32 -38.28 -1.24
C ILE A 252 -10.05 -39.42 -0.29
N LYS A 253 -10.90 -40.44 -0.35
CA LYS A 253 -10.76 -41.68 0.39
C LYS A 253 -10.45 -42.83 -0.60
N PRO A 254 -9.18 -43.25 -0.73
CA PRO A 254 -8.83 -44.37 -1.60
C PRO A 254 -9.43 -45.68 -1.09
N LEU A 255 -9.84 -46.55 -2.01
CA LEU A 255 -10.31 -47.92 -1.71
C LEU A 255 -9.32 -49.00 -2.16
N ASN A 256 -8.28 -48.61 -2.90
CA ASN A 256 -7.16 -49.48 -3.28
C ASN A 256 -5.96 -49.22 -2.36
N THR A 257 -5.04 -50.19 -2.31
CA THR A 257 -3.74 -50.02 -1.66
C THR A 257 -2.95 -48.87 -2.29
N THR A 258 -2.41 -48.01 -1.43
CA THR A 258 -1.64 -46.82 -1.81
C THR A 258 -0.15 -47.02 -1.56
N TYR A 259 0.68 -46.08 -2.02
CA TYR A 259 2.12 -46.07 -1.79
C TYR A 259 2.53 -44.88 -0.92
N SER A 260 2.08 -43.68 -1.31
CA SER A 260 2.42 -42.43 -0.64
C SER A 260 1.31 -41.39 -0.77
N VAL A 261 1.46 -40.33 0.01
CA VAL A 261 0.74 -39.07 -0.14
C VAL A 261 1.73 -37.98 -0.54
N TRP A 262 1.31 -37.10 -1.43
CA TRP A 262 2.05 -35.92 -1.86
C TRP A 262 1.29 -34.66 -1.48
N LEU A 263 2.01 -33.71 -0.89
CA LEU A 263 1.48 -32.41 -0.48
C LEU A 263 2.25 -31.30 -1.20
N GLU A 264 1.51 -30.35 -1.75
CA GLU A 264 2.06 -29.18 -2.42
C GLU A 264 1.26 -27.93 -2.06
N SER A 265 1.94 -26.81 -1.88
CA SER A 265 1.33 -25.56 -1.48
C SER A 265 2.05 -24.37 -2.10
N ASN A 266 1.30 -23.42 -2.63
CA ASN A 266 1.81 -22.14 -3.07
C ASN A 266 0.77 -21.03 -2.83
N PHE A 267 1.10 -19.79 -3.17
CA PHE A 267 0.17 -18.66 -3.07
C PHE A 267 -1.09 -18.81 -3.96
N ASN A 268 -1.07 -19.76 -4.91
CA ASN A 268 -2.14 -20.09 -5.83
C ASN A 268 -2.96 -21.33 -5.41
N GLY A 269 -2.83 -21.80 -4.16
CA GLY A 269 -3.67 -22.86 -3.58
C GLY A 269 -2.90 -24.07 -3.07
N LEU A 270 -3.66 -25.05 -2.60
CA LEU A 270 -3.15 -26.28 -2.02
C LEU A 270 -3.40 -27.46 -2.95
N GLU A 271 -2.59 -28.49 -2.78
CA GLU A 271 -2.81 -29.81 -3.35
C GLU A 271 -2.56 -30.91 -2.33
N VAL A 272 -3.46 -31.89 -2.34
CA VAL A 272 -3.27 -33.17 -1.66
C VAL A 272 -3.46 -34.29 -2.68
N ARG A 273 -2.47 -35.18 -2.79
CA ARG A 273 -2.41 -36.19 -3.86
C ARG A 273 -2.21 -37.57 -3.27
N VAL A 274 -3.09 -38.50 -3.65
CA VAL A 274 -2.95 -39.93 -3.40
C VAL A 274 -2.07 -40.54 -4.48
N GLU A 275 -1.00 -41.22 -4.10
CA GLU A 275 -0.09 -41.90 -5.02
C GLU A 275 -0.21 -43.42 -4.88
N TYR A 276 -0.49 -44.11 -5.98
CA TYR A 276 -0.65 -45.56 -6.05
C TYR A 276 0.65 -46.23 -6.53
N PRO A 277 0.96 -47.45 -6.05
CA PRO A 277 2.20 -48.14 -6.40
C PRO A 277 2.30 -48.41 -7.90
N GLN A 278 3.52 -48.60 -8.37
CA GLN A 278 3.82 -49.13 -9.69
C GLN A 278 3.02 -50.42 -9.98
N PHE A 279 2.58 -50.57 -11.23
CA PHE A 279 1.87 -51.74 -11.71
C PHE A 279 2.37 -52.16 -13.10
N LEU A 280 2.17 -53.43 -13.45
CA LEU A 280 2.45 -53.98 -14.78
C LEU A 280 1.13 -54.34 -15.47
N LEU A 281 0.96 -53.87 -16.70
CA LEU A 281 -0.19 -54.18 -17.57
C LEU A 281 0.25 -54.85 -18.85
N GLU A 282 0.13 -56.17 -18.88
CA GLU A 282 0.30 -56.97 -20.09
C GLU A 282 -0.74 -56.62 -21.17
N PRO A 283 -0.49 -56.93 -22.46
CA PRO A 283 -1.47 -56.77 -23.54
C PRO A 283 -2.84 -57.37 -23.18
N GLY A 284 -3.90 -56.56 -23.28
CA GLY A 284 -5.26 -56.94 -22.89
C GLY A 284 -5.57 -56.87 -21.38
N GLY A 285 -4.56 -56.62 -20.54
CA GLY A 285 -4.70 -56.44 -19.10
C GLY A 285 -5.37 -55.11 -18.72
N SER A 286 -5.81 -55.01 -17.47
CA SER A 286 -6.37 -53.76 -16.94
C SER A 286 -6.18 -53.62 -15.42
N VAL A 287 -6.08 -52.38 -14.95
CA VAL A 287 -5.98 -52.01 -13.53
C VAL A 287 -7.08 -51.01 -13.20
N SER A 288 -7.54 -50.97 -11.95
CA SER A 288 -8.60 -50.05 -11.52
C SER A 288 -8.25 -49.36 -10.21
N PHE A 289 -8.52 -48.06 -10.16
CA PHE A 289 -8.32 -47.18 -9.01
C PHE A 289 -9.67 -46.58 -8.62
N VAL A 290 -10.07 -46.80 -7.38
CA VAL A 290 -11.39 -46.48 -6.87
C VAL A 290 -11.21 -45.63 -5.62
N ALA A 291 -11.91 -44.52 -5.56
CA ALA A 291 -11.94 -43.62 -4.42
C ALA A 291 -13.37 -43.11 -4.18
N LEU A 292 -13.68 -42.83 -2.92
CA LEU A 292 -14.81 -41.97 -2.57
C LEU A 292 -14.31 -40.54 -2.49
N VAL A 293 -15.00 -39.64 -3.18
CA VAL A 293 -14.67 -38.23 -3.20
C VAL A 293 -15.76 -37.47 -2.48
N TYR A 294 -15.40 -36.75 -1.42
CA TYR A 294 -16.30 -35.92 -0.62
C TYR A 294 -16.01 -34.45 -0.90
N GLY A 295 -17.05 -33.67 -1.22
CA GLY A 295 -16.95 -32.22 -1.29
C GLY A 295 -18.24 -31.63 -0.73
N GLY A 296 -18.13 -31.15 0.50
CA GLY A 296 -19.27 -31.00 1.39
C GLY A 296 -19.07 -29.96 2.48
N PRO A 297 -20.16 -29.58 3.19
CA PRO A 297 -20.02 -28.90 4.47
C PRO A 297 -19.31 -29.81 5.48
N PHE A 298 -18.69 -29.21 6.50
CA PHE A 298 -18.17 -29.97 7.64
C PHE A 298 -19.33 -30.44 8.52
N ASN A 299 -19.79 -31.67 8.30
CA ASN A 299 -20.97 -32.24 8.96
C ASN A 299 -20.71 -33.66 9.45
N GLU A 300 -20.90 -33.89 10.74
CA GLU A 300 -20.66 -35.18 11.41
C GLU A 300 -21.37 -36.34 10.70
N SER A 301 -22.69 -36.23 10.50
CA SER A 301 -23.49 -37.32 9.92
C SER A 301 -23.08 -37.67 8.50
N GLN A 302 -22.62 -36.69 7.71
CA GLN A 302 -22.21 -36.92 6.33
C GLN A 302 -20.79 -37.50 6.25
N LEU A 303 -19.86 -36.99 7.05
CA LEU A 303 -18.47 -37.48 7.11
C LEU A 303 -18.39 -38.89 7.71
N THR A 304 -19.11 -39.14 8.80
CA THR A 304 -19.21 -40.49 9.40
C THR A 304 -19.90 -41.48 8.45
N GLY A 305 -20.91 -41.02 7.69
CA GLY A 305 -21.57 -41.80 6.65
C GLY A 305 -20.65 -42.32 5.53
N VAL A 306 -19.46 -41.74 5.36
CA VAL A 306 -18.42 -42.19 4.42
C VAL A 306 -17.17 -42.77 5.09
N ASN A 307 -17.23 -42.99 6.41
CA ASN A 307 -16.10 -43.45 7.24
C ASN A 307 -14.91 -42.47 7.24
N LEU A 308 -15.21 -41.16 7.25
CA LEU A 308 -14.26 -40.07 7.51
C LEU A 308 -14.40 -39.55 8.95
N THR A 309 -14.72 -40.44 9.90
CA THR A 309 -14.91 -40.08 11.32
C THR A 309 -13.65 -39.44 11.93
N SER A 310 -12.47 -39.99 11.62
CA SER A 310 -11.21 -39.42 12.12
C SER A 310 -10.91 -38.02 11.56
N LEU A 311 -11.46 -37.66 10.39
CA LEU A 311 -11.38 -36.29 9.86
C LEU A 311 -12.25 -35.35 10.71
N TYR A 312 -13.48 -35.78 11.01
CA TYR A 312 -14.39 -34.99 11.85
C TYR A 312 -13.78 -34.77 13.24
N GLU A 313 -13.36 -35.84 13.92
CA GLU A 313 -12.80 -35.76 15.27
C GLU A 313 -11.54 -34.87 15.34
N ALA A 314 -10.69 -34.91 14.31
CA ALA A 314 -9.48 -34.08 14.27
C ALA A 314 -9.75 -32.60 14.03
N CYS A 315 -10.87 -32.25 13.37
CA CYS A 315 -11.11 -30.88 12.89
C CYS A 315 -12.34 -30.20 13.51
N GLU A 316 -13.14 -30.90 14.31
CA GLU A 316 -14.34 -30.35 14.94
C GLU A 316 -14.01 -29.12 15.79
N GLY A 317 -12.94 -29.19 16.59
CA GLY A 317 -12.47 -28.07 17.39
C GLY A 317 -12.18 -26.82 16.55
N LEU A 318 -11.54 -26.98 15.39
CA LEU A 318 -11.21 -25.87 14.47
C LEU A 318 -12.46 -25.22 13.89
N VAL A 319 -13.44 -26.03 13.49
CA VAL A 319 -14.71 -25.54 12.90
C VAL A 319 -15.62 -24.92 13.96
N GLN A 320 -15.54 -25.36 15.22
CA GLN A 320 -16.26 -24.72 16.31
C GLN A 320 -15.60 -23.40 16.72
N GLN A 321 -14.26 -23.36 16.78
CA GLN A 321 -13.49 -22.14 17.05
C GLN A 321 -13.81 -21.05 16.05
N SER A 322 -13.86 -21.37 14.75
CA SER A 322 -14.11 -20.39 13.69
C SER A 322 -15.50 -19.73 13.73
N ARG A 323 -16.42 -20.27 14.53
CA ARG A 323 -17.73 -19.64 14.79
C ARG A 323 -17.64 -18.42 15.70
N PHE A 324 -16.48 -18.20 16.31
CA PHE A 324 -16.21 -17.08 17.19
C PHE A 324 -14.99 -16.32 16.70
N SER A 325 -15.16 -15.04 16.42
CA SER A 325 -14.05 -14.10 16.25
C SER A 325 -13.93 -13.27 17.52
N MET A 326 -12.70 -13.12 18.02
CA MET A 326 -12.43 -12.40 19.26
C MET A 326 -11.49 -11.23 19.01
N TRP A 327 -11.76 -10.13 19.69
CA TRP A 327 -10.79 -9.05 19.91
C TRP A 327 -10.66 -8.85 21.41
N VAL A 328 -9.44 -8.68 21.89
CA VAL A 328 -9.17 -8.27 23.26
C VAL A 328 -8.27 -7.05 23.24
N GLY A 329 -8.57 -6.12 24.13
CA GLY A 329 -7.76 -4.95 24.38
C GLY A 329 -7.93 -4.50 25.82
N THR A 330 -7.39 -3.33 26.09
CA THR A 330 -7.51 -2.68 27.39
C THR A 330 -7.78 -1.20 27.21
N ASP A 331 -8.32 -0.55 28.24
CA ASP A 331 -8.64 0.88 28.20
C ASP A 331 -7.41 1.78 28.06
N ARG A 332 -6.21 1.26 28.34
CA ARG A 332 -4.90 1.90 28.13
C ARG A 332 -3.86 0.86 27.75
N VAL A 333 -2.81 1.29 27.06
CA VAL A 333 -1.64 0.43 26.82
C VAL A 333 -0.65 0.43 28.00
N VAL A 334 -0.55 1.53 28.75
CA VAL A 334 0.41 1.65 29.86
C VAL A 334 -0.31 1.99 31.16
N TYR A 335 0.08 1.31 32.24
CA TYR A 335 -0.46 1.48 33.58
C TYR A 335 0.64 1.80 34.58
N LEU A 336 0.29 2.59 35.60
CA LEU A 336 1.11 2.71 36.80
C LEU A 336 0.95 1.46 37.69
N PRO A 337 1.97 1.07 38.48
CA PRO A 337 1.85 -0.01 39.46
C PRO A 337 0.60 0.13 40.35
N GLY A 338 -0.24 -0.90 40.40
CA GLY A 338 -1.47 -0.90 41.21
C GLY A 338 -2.62 -0.06 40.65
N MET A 339 -2.50 0.51 39.45
CA MET A 339 -3.58 1.26 38.80
C MET A 339 -4.75 0.35 38.43
N ARG A 340 -5.99 0.82 38.60
CA ARG A 340 -7.17 0.10 38.11
C ARG A 340 -7.33 0.28 36.60
N GLY A 341 -7.65 -0.79 35.90
CA GLY A 341 -7.91 -0.80 34.46
C GLY A 341 -9.05 -1.73 34.07
N LEU A 342 -9.35 -1.77 32.78
CA LEU A 342 -10.35 -2.63 32.16
C LEU A 342 -9.72 -3.48 31.07
N VAL A 343 -9.99 -4.79 31.10
CA VAL A 343 -9.86 -5.66 29.93
C VAL A 343 -11.17 -5.61 29.16
N LEU A 344 -11.08 -5.28 27.88
CA LEU A 344 -12.20 -5.14 26.96
C LEU A 344 -12.16 -6.33 25.99
N VAL A 345 -13.27 -7.08 25.90
CA VAL A 345 -13.36 -8.24 25.01
C VAL A 345 -14.59 -8.11 24.13
N ASN A 346 -14.39 -8.18 22.82
CA ASN A 346 -15.47 -8.31 21.85
C ASN A 346 -15.47 -9.75 21.32
N VAL A 347 -16.60 -10.42 21.42
CA VAL A 347 -16.81 -11.76 20.86
C VAL A 347 -17.89 -11.66 19.79
N THR A 348 -17.51 -11.90 18.55
CA THR A 348 -18.44 -11.98 17.42
C THR A 348 -18.76 -13.43 17.15
N SER A 349 -20.04 -13.81 17.26
CA SER A 349 -20.52 -15.17 17.00
C SER A 349 -21.35 -15.25 15.73
N SER A 350 -21.07 -16.27 14.91
CA SER A 350 -21.91 -16.64 13.75
C SER A 350 -23.04 -17.61 14.09
N LEU A 351 -23.23 -17.94 15.37
CA LEU A 351 -24.34 -18.79 15.81
C LEU A 351 -25.69 -18.08 15.66
N ASN A 352 -26.74 -18.87 15.44
CA ASN A 352 -28.12 -18.36 15.28
C ASN A 352 -28.87 -18.18 16.61
N GLN A 353 -28.30 -18.62 17.73
CA GLN A 353 -28.90 -18.55 19.06
C GLN A 353 -27.83 -18.17 20.10
N PRO A 354 -28.20 -17.53 21.21
CA PRO A 354 -27.27 -17.28 22.31
C PRO A 354 -26.71 -18.58 22.89
N VAL A 355 -25.46 -18.53 23.33
CA VAL A 355 -24.78 -19.67 23.96
C VAL A 355 -24.10 -19.24 25.26
N GLU A 356 -24.20 -20.09 26.28
CA GLU A 356 -23.46 -19.91 27.53
C GLU A 356 -22.01 -20.34 27.33
N ALA A 357 -21.09 -19.53 27.82
CA ALA A 357 -19.66 -19.68 27.63
C ALA A 357 -18.91 -19.31 28.91
N THR A 358 -17.66 -19.78 29.00
CA THR A 358 -16.72 -19.33 30.04
C THR A 358 -15.64 -18.49 29.39
N LEU A 359 -15.46 -17.26 29.85
CA LEU A 359 -14.39 -16.37 29.41
C LEU A 359 -13.29 -16.34 30.49
N ASN A 360 -12.12 -16.87 30.16
CA ASN A 360 -10.91 -16.81 30.97
C ASN A 360 -10.01 -15.69 30.48
N LEU A 361 -9.66 -14.76 31.35
CA LEU A 361 -8.76 -13.65 31.07
C LEU A 361 -7.49 -13.82 31.89
N THR A 362 -6.33 -13.65 31.26
CA THR A 362 -5.03 -13.74 31.93
C THR A 362 -4.14 -12.56 31.56
N LEU A 363 -3.36 -12.09 32.52
CA LEU A 363 -2.19 -11.24 32.32
C LEU A 363 -0.95 -12.05 32.68
N THR A 364 -0.06 -12.24 31.70
CA THR A 364 1.17 -12.99 31.86
C THR A 364 2.36 -12.05 31.73
N TYR A 365 3.24 -12.03 32.73
CA TYR A 365 4.46 -11.22 32.71
C TYR A 365 5.44 -11.77 31.69
N LEU A 366 5.87 -10.92 30.76
CA LEU A 366 6.82 -11.28 29.71
C LEU A 366 8.27 -10.88 30.04
N GLY A 367 8.47 -10.01 31.03
CA GLY A 367 9.80 -9.47 31.36
C GLY A 367 9.94 -8.00 31.00
N GLY A 368 11.20 -7.54 31.06
CA GLY A 368 11.61 -6.22 30.59
C GLY A 368 12.33 -6.24 29.23
N GLU A 369 12.48 -7.41 28.61
CA GLU A 369 13.19 -7.57 27.34
C GLU A 369 12.30 -7.21 26.14
N LEU A 370 12.95 -6.82 25.05
CA LEU A 370 12.33 -6.44 23.77
C LEU A 370 11.47 -7.55 23.19
N ILE A 371 10.32 -7.15 22.63
CA ILE A 371 9.43 -8.05 21.91
C ILE A 371 9.63 -7.81 20.42
N SER A 372 10.43 -8.66 19.77
CA SER A 372 10.86 -8.40 18.38
C SER A 372 9.89 -8.84 17.29
N ASP A 373 8.84 -9.59 17.62
CA ASP A 373 7.79 -10.01 16.69
C ASP A 373 6.56 -10.52 17.47
N LEU A 374 5.36 -10.32 16.91
CA LEU A 374 4.11 -10.88 17.41
C LEU A 374 4.07 -12.40 17.37
N GLY A 375 4.78 -13.06 16.44
CA GLY A 375 4.93 -14.51 16.43
C GLY A 375 5.41 -15.08 17.76
N GLN A 376 6.25 -14.32 18.49
CA GLN A 376 6.71 -14.69 19.82
C GLN A 376 5.60 -14.61 20.86
N LEU A 377 4.66 -13.65 20.75
CA LEU A 377 3.56 -13.50 21.71
C LEU A 377 2.60 -14.69 21.69
N TYR A 378 2.38 -15.28 20.52
CA TYR A 378 1.50 -16.44 20.36
C TYR A 378 2.03 -17.70 21.03
N SER A 379 3.36 -17.79 21.20
CA SER A 379 4.05 -18.90 21.86
C SER A 379 4.67 -18.52 23.22
N ALA A 380 4.54 -17.27 23.63
CA ALA A 380 5.19 -16.75 24.84
C ALA A 380 4.68 -17.47 26.09
N SER A 381 5.63 -17.92 26.90
CA SER A 381 5.38 -18.44 28.24
C SER A 381 6.03 -17.51 29.25
N GLY A 382 5.30 -17.16 30.30
CA GLY A 382 5.75 -16.22 31.32
C GLY A 382 5.03 -16.47 32.64
N GLU A 383 5.32 -15.64 33.65
CA GLU A 383 4.70 -15.79 34.97
C GLU A 383 3.27 -15.23 34.97
N LEU A 384 2.29 -16.03 35.41
CA LEU A 384 0.91 -15.59 35.49
C LEU A 384 0.76 -14.54 36.62
N ALA A 385 0.56 -13.28 36.24
CA ALA A 385 0.43 -12.17 37.18
C ALA A 385 -1.01 -11.92 37.64
N TRP A 386 -1.99 -12.21 36.78
CA TRP A 386 -3.41 -12.09 37.11
C TRP A 386 -4.25 -13.02 36.23
N SER A 387 -5.33 -13.56 36.79
CA SER A 387 -6.34 -14.27 36.02
C SER A 387 -7.74 -14.03 36.55
N ARG A 388 -8.74 -14.14 35.67
CA ARG A 388 -10.15 -14.07 36.04
C ARG A 388 -11.00 -14.88 35.08
N VAL A 389 -11.83 -15.74 35.64
CA VAL A 389 -12.80 -16.55 34.90
C VAL A 389 -14.20 -16.00 35.19
N ILE A 390 -14.98 -15.77 34.14
CA ILE A 390 -16.38 -15.35 34.25
C ILE A 390 -17.26 -16.16 33.30
N ASN A 391 -18.50 -16.43 33.74
CA ASN A 391 -19.52 -16.99 32.87
C ASN A 391 -20.15 -15.86 32.06
N VAL A 392 -20.32 -16.08 30.76
CA VAL A 392 -20.85 -15.08 29.83
C VAL A 392 -21.84 -15.73 28.88
N THR A 393 -22.85 -14.96 28.47
CA THR A 393 -23.75 -15.34 27.38
C THR A 393 -23.29 -14.62 26.10
N VAL A 394 -22.92 -15.39 25.07
CA VAL A 394 -22.56 -14.86 23.75
C VAL A 394 -23.78 -14.92 22.85
N THR A 395 -24.27 -13.76 22.41
CA THR A 395 -25.41 -13.66 21.49
C THR A 395 -24.95 -13.67 20.01
N PRO A 396 -25.83 -14.02 19.06
CA PRO A 396 -25.56 -13.83 17.63
C PRO A 396 -25.07 -12.40 17.33
N GLY A 397 -24.02 -12.26 16.52
CA GLY A 397 -23.33 -10.98 16.31
C GLY A 397 -22.29 -10.69 17.39
N THR A 398 -22.02 -9.40 17.67
CA THR A 398 -20.95 -8.98 18.59
C THR A 398 -21.46 -8.74 20.02
N SER A 399 -20.97 -9.56 20.96
CA SER A 399 -21.11 -9.37 22.41
C SER A 399 -19.89 -8.64 22.97
N LYS A 400 -20.08 -7.71 23.91
CA LYS A 400 -18.99 -6.92 24.53
C LYS A 400 -18.91 -7.17 26.03
N PHE A 401 -17.71 -7.45 26.54
CA PHE A 401 -17.45 -7.72 27.94
C PHE A 401 -16.35 -6.81 28.47
N ASN A 402 -16.59 -6.19 29.62
CA ASN A 402 -15.64 -5.31 30.29
C ASN A 402 -15.32 -5.87 31.67
N VAL A 403 -14.06 -6.17 31.93
CA VAL A 403 -13.62 -6.81 33.18
C VAL A 403 -12.55 -5.96 33.87
N SER A 404 -12.84 -5.53 35.10
CA SER A 404 -11.89 -4.76 35.89
C SER A 404 -10.72 -5.62 36.37
N PHE A 405 -9.52 -5.05 36.31
CA PHE A 405 -8.31 -5.59 36.92
C PHE A 405 -7.52 -4.50 37.66
N THR A 406 -6.53 -4.91 38.45
CA THR A 406 -5.54 -4.01 39.05
C THR A 406 -4.21 -4.35 38.41
N ALA A 407 -3.56 -3.35 37.81
CA ALA A 407 -2.27 -3.50 37.16
C ALA A 407 -1.24 -4.09 38.15
N PRO A 408 -0.45 -5.08 37.73
CA PRO A 408 0.62 -5.64 38.54
C PRO A 408 1.57 -4.57 39.09
N VAL A 409 2.29 -4.89 40.17
CA VAL A 409 3.23 -3.94 40.78
C VAL A 409 4.60 -3.92 40.10
N GLN A 410 4.96 -5.01 39.43
CA GLN A 410 6.26 -5.19 38.79
C GLN A 410 6.28 -4.49 37.42
N PRO A 411 7.25 -3.59 37.16
CA PRO A 411 7.41 -3.00 35.84
C PRO A 411 7.79 -4.02 34.75
N GLY A 412 7.36 -3.73 33.52
CA GLY A 412 7.65 -4.53 32.33
C GLY A 412 6.41 -4.79 31.47
N ALA A 413 6.56 -5.67 30.48
CA ALA A 413 5.52 -6.02 29.53
C ALA A 413 4.64 -7.18 30.04
N TYR A 414 3.36 -7.14 29.68
CA TYR A 414 2.38 -8.18 30.01
C TYR A 414 1.53 -8.54 28.80
N LEU A 415 1.43 -9.84 28.53
CA LEU A 415 0.50 -10.42 27.57
C LEU A 415 -0.89 -10.49 28.21
N VAL A 416 -1.86 -9.83 27.58
CA VAL A 416 -3.28 -9.98 27.89
C VAL A 416 -3.83 -11.06 26.98
N LYS A 417 -4.32 -12.17 27.52
CA LYS A 417 -4.98 -13.23 26.75
C LYS A 417 -6.41 -13.39 27.20
N ALA A 418 -7.33 -13.42 26.24
CA ALA A 418 -8.72 -13.77 26.46
C ALA A 418 -9.01 -15.11 25.78
N THR A 419 -9.47 -16.09 26.55
CA THR A 419 -9.84 -17.42 26.07
C THR A 419 -11.32 -17.65 26.36
N LEU A 420 -12.12 -17.84 25.31
CA LEU A 420 -13.52 -18.21 25.37
C LEU A 420 -13.67 -19.73 25.19
N MET A 421 -14.28 -20.37 26.17
CA MET A 421 -14.65 -21.79 26.12
C MET A 421 -16.15 -21.92 25.88
N VAL A 422 -16.52 -22.57 24.76
CA VAL A 422 -17.92 -22.84 24.39
C VAL A 422 -18.08 -24.30 23.99
N ASN A 423 -18.89 -25.08 24.71
CA ASN A 423 -19.19 -26.48 24.38
C ASN A 423 -17.94 -27.34 24.07
N GLY A 424 -16.82 -27.10 24.78
CA GLY A 424 -15.56 -27.81 24.57
C GLY A 424 -14.65 -27.23 23.48
N ALA A 425 -15.10 -26.23 22.73
CA ALA A 425 -14.28 -25.47 21.79
C ALA A 425 -13.63 -24.25 22.45
N GLU A 426 -12.42 -23.93 22.02
CA GLU A 426 -11.64 -22.79 22.48
C GLU A 426 -11.49 -21.76 21.37
N ALA A 427 -11.85 -20.51 21.63
CA ALA A 427 -11.45 -19.35 20.84
C ALA A 427 -10.64 -18.40 21.72
N TRP A 428 -9.68 -17.68 21.16
CA TRP A 428 -8.87 -16.77 21.95
C TRP A 428 -8.39 -15.57 21.12
N ALA A 429 -8.00 -14.52 21.84
CA ALA A 429 -7.32 -13.34 21.28
C ALA A 429 -6.28 -12.85 22.29
N ILE A 430 -5.30 -12.06 21.80
CA ILE A 430 -4.24 -11.47 22.63
C ILE A 430 -4.16 -9.96 22.47
N SER A 431 -3.61 -9.30 23.50
CA SER A 431 -3.24 -7.90 23.51
C SER A 431 -1.99 -7.70 24.36
N LEU A 432 -1.48 -6.47 24.39
CA LEU A 432 -0.31 -6.08 25.16
C LEU A 432 -0.57 -4.85 26.02
N ILE A 433 0.03 -4.87 27.21
CA ILE A 433 0.16 -3.70 28.08
C ILE A 433 1.58 -3.63 28.66
N ALA A 434 1.98 -2.45 29.10
CA ALA A 434 3.14 -2.27 29.97
C ALA A 434 2.74 -1.72 31.34
N VAL A 435 3.51 -2.07 32.36
CA VAL A 435 3.48 -1.41 33.67
C VAL A 435 4.79 -0.67 33.85
N SER A 436 4.73 0.62 34.20
CA SER A 436 5.91 1.44 34.47
C SER A 436 5.57 2.65 35.33
N LYS A 437 6.58 3.35 35.86
CA LYS A 437 6.43 4.49 36.78
C LYS A 437 7.10 5.75 36.18
N PRO A 438 6.70 6.97 36.58
CA PRO A 438 7.27 8.20 36.02
C PRO A 438 8.79 8.38 36.25
N ALA A 439 9.36 7.65 37.23
CA ALA A 439 10.80 7.64 37.46
C ALA A 439 11.58 6.91 36.33
N ASP A 440 10.90 6.05 35.58
CA ASP A 440 11.45 5.28 34.45
C ASP A 440 11.17 5.99 33.11
N ARG A 441 11.00 7.33 33.14
CA ARG A 441 10.57 8.08 31.96
C ARG A 441 11.66 8.09 30.88
N VAL A 442 11.28 7.79 29.64
CA VAL A 442 12.11 8.02 28.44
C VAL A 442 11.61 9.24 27.65
N TYR A 443 12.53 9.96 27.03
CA TYR A 443 12.21 10.95 26.01
C TYR A 443 12.31 10.29 24.63
N VAL A 444 11.25 10.37 23.83
CA VAL A 444 11.24 9.75 22.49
C VAL A 444 11.23 10.85 21.44
N ALA A 445 12.28 10.89 20.63
CA ALA A 445 12.41 11.80 19.50
C ALA A 445 12.11 11.05 18.21
N PHE A 446 10.91 11.26 17.65
CA PHE A 446 10.58 10.78 16.31
C PHE A 446 11.12 11.76 15.27
N PHE A 447 11.73 11.23 14.21
CA PHE A 447 12.16 11.98 13.03
C PHE A 447 11.68 11.26 11.77
N PHE A 448 10.69 11.85 11.11
CA PHE A 448 10.16 11.37 9.84
C PHE A 448 10.74 12.17 8.67
N HIS A 449 11.30 11.47 7.70
CA HIS A 449 11.86 12.04 6.48
C HIS A 449 10.88 11.85 5.31
N ASP A 450 10.00 12.82 5.11
CA ASP A 450 9.03 12.83 4.01
C ASP A 450 9.72 13.38 2.75
N HIS A 451 9.97 12.51 1.76
CA HIS A 451 10.81 12.86 0.61
C HIS A 451 10.25 12.39 -0.72
N GLN A 452 10.26 13.29 -1.71
CA GLN A 452 10.15 12.93 -3.12
C GLN A 452 11.22 13.66 -3.90
N GLY A 453 12.02 12.89 -4.64
CA GLY A 453 12.98 13.43 -5.59
C GLY A 453 12.34 14.32 -6.65
N THR A 454 13.17 15.03 -7.41
CA THR A 454 12.68 15.94 -8.44
C THR A 454 12.09 15.18 -9.63
N GLY A 455 10.76 15.19 -9.78
CA GLY A 455 10.07 14.39 -10.81
C GLY A 455 10.01 15.00 -12.22
N TYR A 456 10.76 16.08 -12.49
CA TYR A 456 10.64 16.88 -13.72
C TYR A 456 11.95 16.95 -14.53
N THR A 457 11.81 17.09 -15.84
CA THR A 457 12.94 17.27 -16.78
C THR A 457 13.40 18.73 -16.84
N PRO A 458 14.55 19.05 -17.48
CA PRO A 458 14.96 20.44 -17.75
C PRO A 458 13.97 21.27 -18.58
N SER A 459 12.91 20.65 -19.12
CA SER A 459 11.81 21.35 -19.78
C SER A 459 10.69 21.80 -18.83
N GLY A 460 10.72 21.35 -17.57
CA GLY A 460 9.68 21.60 -16.57
C GLY A 460 8.49 20.65 -16.64
N VAL A 461 8.62 19.58 -17.41
CA VAL A 461 7.61 18.55 -17.59
C VAL A 461 7.92 17.39 -16.66
N TYR A 462 6.90 16.94 -15.92
CA TYR A 462 6.96 15.74 -15.09
C TYR A 462 6.91 14.48 -15.96
N THR A 463 7.84 13.57 -15.71
CA THR A 463 7.91 12.25 -16.34
C THR A 463 7.30 11.22 -15.41
N GLY A 464 6.11 10.72 -15.75
CA GLY A 464 5.36 9.77 -14.92
C GLY A 464 4.41 10.44 -13.93
N THR A 465 4.05 9.71 -12.86
CA THR A 465 3.17 10.20 -11.80
C THR A 465 3.88 11.29 -11.00
N PRO A 466 3.26 12.47 -10.79
CA PRO A 466 3.87 13.53 -10.00
C PRO A 466 3.71 13.25 -8.50
N TYR A 467 4.47 12.28 -7.98
CA TYR A 467 4.33 11.74 -6.62
C TYR A 467 4.37 12.79 -5.52
N ALA A 468 5.18 13.84 -5.67
CA ALA A 468 5.19 15.02 -4.80
C ALA A 468 3.79 15.57 -4.52
N PHE A 469 2.89 15.60 -5.52
CA PHE A 469 1.51 16.06 -5.34
C PHE A 469 0.56 14.89 -5.08
N TYR A 470 0.73 13.77 -5.78
CA TYR A 470 -0.15 12.61 -5.70
C TYR A 470 -0.33 12.13 -4.26
N HIS A 471 0.76 12.04 -3.50
CA HIS A 471 0.79 11.65 -2.08
C HIS A 471 0.10 12.63 -1.11
N VAL A 472 -0.44 13.74 -1.62
CA VAL A 472 -1.29 14.65 -0.86
C VAL A 472 -2.78 14.37 -1.10
N TRP A 473 -3.21 14.17 -2.34
CA TRP A 473 -4.64 14.23 -2.71
C TRP A 473 -5.25 12.90 -3.16
N ALA A 474 -4.43 11.91 -3.53
CA ALA A 474 -4.94 10.62 -3.99
C ALA A 474 -5.57 9.82 -2.84
N SER A 475 -6.61 9.03 -3.11
CA SER A 475 -7.27 8.17 -2.11
C SER A 475 -6.43 6.91 -1.80
N GLU A 476 -5.18 7.08 -1.35
CA GLU A 476 -4.24 5.97 -1.12
C GLU A 476 -4.60 5.15 0.14
N LEU A 477 -5.39 5.72 1.05
CA LEU A 477 -5.62 5.21 2.40
C LEU A 477 -7.09 4.83 2.69
N GLU A 478 -7.89 4.68 1.64
CA GLU A 478 -9.28 4.21 1.75
C GLU A 478 -9.35 2.74 2.23
N PRO A 479 -10.34 2.36 3.05
CA PRO A 479 -11.55 3.12 3.38
C PRO A 479 -11.46 3.97 4.66
N TYR A 480 -10.31 4.00 5.34
CA TYR A 480 -10.21 4.64 6.66
C TYR A 480 -9.97 6.14 6.56
N PHE A 481 -9.17 6.56 5.59
CA PHE A 481 -8.86 7.96 5.35
C PHE A 481 -9.04 8.27 3.87
N ASN A 482 -9.67 9.41 3.60
CA ASN A 482 -9.70 9.98 2.27
C ASN A 482 -8.46 10.88 2.17
N TYR A 483 -7.81 10.94 1.00
CA TYR A 483 -6.54 11.65 0.72
C TYR A 483 -5.25 10.85 0.95
N GLY A 484 -4.15 11.44 0.46
CA GLY A 484 -2.84 10.82 0.38
C GLY A 484 -2.10 10.91 1.70
N VAL A 485 -1.03 10.14 1.79
CA VAL A 485 -0.25 9.95 3.01
C VAL A 485 0.19 11.27 3.67
N TYR A 486 0.70 12.25 2.93
CA TYR A 486 1.18 13.51 3.53
C TYR A 486 0.05 14.32 4.18
N TYR A 487 -1.12 14.37 3.54
CA TYR A 487 -2.27 15.08 4.11
C TYR A 487 -2.77 14.35 5.37
N VAL A 488 -2.92 13.03 5.28
CA VAL A 488 -3.42 12.22 6.40
C VAL A 488 -2.46 12.22 7.57
N GLN A 489 -1.15 12.18 7.33
CA GLN A 489 -0.14 12.22 8.38
C GLN A 489 -0.18 13.55 9.14
N ALA A 490 -0.21 14.69 8.41
CA ALA A 490 -0.36 16.02 9.00
C ALA A 490 -1.69 16.17 9.76
N TYR A 491 -2.79 15.70 9.18
CA TYR A 491 -4.11 15.74 9.80
C TYR A 491 -4.14 14.95 11.10
N LEU A 492 -3.70 13.69 11.10
CA LEU A 492 -3.72 12.83 12.28
C LEU A 492 -2.85 13.40 13.39
N LEU A 493 -1.63 13.84 13.10
CA LEU A 493 -0.73 14.43 14.10
C LEU A 493 -1.34 15.70 14.72
N SER A 494 -2.03 16.53 13.94
CA SER A 494 -2.68 17.75 14.44
C SER A 494 -3.76 17.47 15.50
N GLN A 495 -4.33 16.26 15.54
CA GLN A 495 -5.35 15.86 16.51
C GLN A 495 -4.77 15.52 17.90
N TYR A 496 -3.45 15.34 18.04
CA TYR A 496 -2.80 14.90 19.28
C TYR A 496 -1.76 15.93 19.75
N PRO A 497 -2.16 17.09 20.31
CA PRO A 497 -1.27 18.21 20.57
C PRO A 497 -0.19 17.97 21.64
N LEU A 498 -0.30 16.89 22.44
CA LEU A 498 0.77 16.50 23.36
C LEU A 498 1.89 15.72 22.66
N VAL A 499 1.61 15.10 21.51
CA VAL A 499 2.59 14.28 20.79
C VAL A 499 3.49 15.19 19.96
N HIS A 500 4.77 15.25 20.31
CA HIS A 500 5.77 16.09 19.64
C HIS A 500 6.67 15.27 18.72
N TRP A 501 6.92 15.77 17.50
CA TRP A 501 7.78 15.10 16.51
C TRP A 501 8.71 16.07 15.80
N THR A 502 9.70 15.52 15.12
CA THR A 502 10.45 16.19 14.07
C THR A 502 10.03 15.62 12.71
N VAL A 503 9.74 16.51 11.76
CA VAL A 503 9.39 16.15 10.39
C VAL A 503 10.30 16.92 9.45
N GLU A 504 10.91 16.21 8.52
CA GLU A 504 11.67 16.78 7.42
C GLU A 504 10.84 16.60 6.16
N LEU A 505 10.21 17.69 5.71
CA LEU A 505 9.64 17.75 4.37
C LEU A 505 10.78 18.16 3.45
N SER A 506 11.24 17.26 2.59
CA SER A 506 12.48 17.46 1.88
C SER A 506 12.47 18.74 1.02
N PRO A 507 13.58 19.51 0.95
CA PRO A 507 13.66 20.65 0.05
C PRO A 507 13.25 20.40 -1.41
N PRO A 508 13.54 19.25 -2.06
CA PRO A 508 13.05 19.01 -3.41
C PRO A 508 11.53 18.84 -3.44
N LEU A 509 10.92 18.21 -2.43
CA LEU A 509 9.46 18.14 -2.26
C LEU A 509 8.86 19.55 -2.06
N LEU A 510 9.42 20.32 -1.12
CA LEU A 510 8.96 21.69 -0.82
C LEU A 510 9.09 22.63 -2.03
N TRP A 511 10.16 22.50 -2.80
CA TRP A 511 10.36 23.25 -4.02
C TRP A 511 9.26 22.94 -5.05
N GLN A 512 8.97 21.66 -5.28
CA GLN A 512 7.90 21.23 -6.18
C GLN A 512 6.55 21.79 -5.74
N TRP A 513 6.20 21.69 -4.45
CA TRP A 513 4.98 22.29 -3.91
C TRP A 513 4.93 23.81 -4.07
N TRP A 514 6.01 24.51 -3.71
CA TRP A 514 6.09 25.96 -3.80
C TRP A 514 5.92 26.46 -5.24
N TYR A 515 6.54 25.75 -6.20
CA TYR A 515 6.45 26.05 -7.62
C TYR A 515 5.04 25.75 -8.15
N GLY A 516 4.51 24.56 -7.88
CA GLY A 516 3.20 24.11 -8.34
C GLY A 516 2.07 25.03 -7.85
N LEU A 517 2.09 25.43 -6.59
CA LEU A 517 1.11 26.36 -5.99
C LEU A 517 1.11 27.75 -6.64
N ARG A 518 2.16 28.15 -7.36
CA ARG A 518 2.30 29.49 -7.96
C ARG A 518 2.16 29.48 -9.48
N TYR A 519 2.65 28.43 -10.12
CA TYR A 519 2.83 28.40 -11.56
C TYR A 519 2.09 27.22 -12.23
N GLY A 520 1.60 26.26 -11.44
CA GLY A 520 1.09 24.98 -11.92
C GLY A 520 2.22 24.07 -12.41
N VAL A 521 1.85 22.82 -12.69
CA VAL A 521 2.77 21.79 -13.20
C VAL A 521 2.18 21.12 -14.43
N TYR A 522 3.05 20.68 -15.35
CA TYR A 522 2.67 19.95 -16.56
C TYR A 522 3.08 18.49 -16.43
N GLU A 523 2.16 17.60 -16.76
CA GLU A 523 2.38 16.16 -16.78
C GLU A 523 2.41 15.65 -18.21
N GLN A 524 3.38 14.79 -18.52
CA GLN A 524 3.35 14.02 -19.74
C GLN A 524 2.37 12.84 -19.58
N THR A 525 1.45 12.65 -20.53
CA THR A 525 0.53 11.51 -20.49
C THR A 525 1.31 10.18 -20.52
N PRO A 526 0.79 9.08 -19.95
CA PRO A 526 1.45 7.77 -19.93
C PRO A 526 1.85 7.22 -21.30
N SER A 527 1.23 7.69 -22.38
CA SER A 527 1.58 7.30 -23.76
C SER A 527 2.75 8.08 -24.35
N GLY A 528 3.27 9.09 -23.63
CA GLY A 528 4.31 10.01 -24.11
C GLY A 528 3.85 10.99 -25.20
N LEU A 529 2.60 10.90 -25.66
CA LEU A 529 2.10 11.56 -26.89
C LEU A 529 1.34 12.87 -26.65
N ALA A 530 0.92 13.16 -25.43
CA ALA A 530 0.19 14.39 -25.08
C ALA A 530 0.58 14.91 -23.68
N TYR A 531 0.18 16.15 -23.39
CA TYR A 531 0.27 16.75 -22.06
C TYR A 531 -1.13 16.84 -21.45
N THR A 532 -1.31 16.39 -20.21
CA THR A 532 -2.55 16.63 -19.47
C THR A 532 -2.62 18.14 -19.16
N PRO A 533 -3.81 18.80 -19.19
CA PRO A 533 -3.92 20.18 -18.75
C PRO A 533 -3.25 20.34 -17.37
N PRO A 534 -2.46 21.42 -17.15
CA PRO A 534 -1.68 21.55 -15.94
C PRO A 534 -2.56 21.48 -14.70
N LEU A 535 -2.06 20.90 -13.61
CA LEU A 535 -2.62 21.16 -12.27
C LEU A 535 -2.43 22.66 -12.02
N SER A 536 -3.43 23.44 -12.40
CA SER A 536 -3.39 24.90 -12.27
C SER A 536 -3.29 25.26 -10.78
N PRO A 537 -2.69 26.41 -10.42
CA PRO A 537 -2.67 26.90 -9.04
C PRO A 537 -4.06 26.98 -8.36
N THR A 538 -5.14 27.06 -9.15
CA THR A 538 -6.52 27.12 -8.67
C THR A 538 -7.21 25.76 -8.63
N ASN A 539 -6.51 24.67 -8.96
CA ASN A 539 -7.03 23.31 -8.87
C ASN A 539 -7.32 22.95 -7.39
N PRO A 540 -8.47 22.33 -7.06
CA PRO A 540 -8.77 21.89 -5.69
C PRO A 540 -7.70 20.99 -5.06
N TYR A 541 -7.03 20.13 -5.84
CA TYR A 541 -5.93 19.28 -5.34
C TYR A 541 -4.72 20.10 -4.91
N MET A 542 -4.44 21.23 -5.58
CA MET A 542 -3.40 22.16 -5.15
C MET A 542 -3.76 22.87 -3.84
N GLN A 543 -5.06 23.04 -3.54
CA GLN A 543 -5.47 23.59 -2.24
C GLN A 543 -5.17 22.62 -1.09
N LEU A 544 -5.28 21.31 -1.31
CA LEU A 544 -4.89 20.30 -0.31
C LEU A 544 -3.39 20.39 0.01
N VAL A 545 -2.53 20.63 -0.97
CA VAL A 545 -1.08 20.87 -0.75
C VAL A 545 -0.86 22.09 0.14
N ASN A 546 -1.56 23.18 -0.15
CA ASN A 546 -1.47 24.41 0.65
C ASN A 546 -1.98 24.19 2.09
N GLU A 547 -3.03 23.39 2.26
CA GLU A 547 -3.57 23.00 3.56
C GLU A 547 -2.59 22.11 4.35
N THR A 548 -1.96 21.12 3.70
CA THR A 548 -0.91 20.29 4.30
C THR A 548 0.25 21.14 4.82
N ILE A 549 0.77 22.05 3.99
CA ILE A 549 1.82 22.99 4.41
C ILE A 549 1.36 23.83 5.60
N TRP A 550 0.12 24.32 5.58
CA TRP A 550 -0.44 25.11 6.68
C TRP A 550 -0.51 24.31 7.98
N MET A 551 -0.94 23.05 7.97
CA MET A 551 -1.03 22.19 9.16
C MET A 551 0.35 22.00 9.81
N PHE A 552 1.38 21.70 9.02
CA PHE A 552 2.74 21.59 9.54
C PHE A 552 3.26 22.89 10.13
N ARG A 553 3.01 24.02 9.47
CA ARG A 553 3.39 25.35 9.98
C ARG A 553 2.66 25.72 11.26
N ASP A 554 1.37 25.39 11.36
CA ASP A 554 0.59 25.61 12.58
C ASP A 554 1.17 24.81 13.74
N MET A 555 1.37 23.50 13.55
CA MET A 555 1.98 22.61 14.56
C MET A 555 3.36 23.08 14.98
N ALA A 556 4.17 23.59 14.05
CA ALA A 556 5.48 24.14 14.36
C ALA A 556 5.41 25.45 15.15
N SER A 557 4.45 26.34 14.84
CA SER A 557 4.30 27.62 15.53
C SER A 557 3.97 27.47 17.02
N ARG A 558 3.34 26.35 17.39
CA ARG A 558 3.02 25.99 18.78
C ARG A 558 4.01 25.00 19.42
N GLY A 559 5.11 24.70 18.73
CA GLY A 559 6.18 23.84 19.23
C GLY A 559 5.83 22.35 19.29
N GLN A 560 4.71 21.93 18.69
CA GLN A 560 4.35 20.51 18.59
C GLN A 560 5.29 19.79 17.62
N VAL A 561 5.55 20.38 16.45
CA VAL A 561 6.41 19.80 15.42
C VAL A 561 7.65 20.65 15.22
N GLU A 562 8.82 20.03 15.18
CA GLU A 562 10.03 20.66 14.64
C GLU A 562 10.13 20.34 13.15
N LEU A 563 10.16 21.39 12.32
CA LEU A 563 10.34 21.23 10.87
C LEU A 563 11.84 21.28 10.57
N ALA A 564 12.39 20.10 10.24
CA ALA A 564 13.77 19.90 9.86
C ALA A 564 14.01 20.29 8.38
N THR A 565 15.25 20.15 7.91
CA THR A 565 15.62 20.39 6.51
C THR A 565 16.64 19.34 6.06
N SER A 566 16.94 19.30 4.77
CA SER A 566 18.04 18.54 4.19
C SER A 566 18.77 19.39 3.14
N PHE A 567 19.56 18.75 2.28
CA PHE A 567 20.09 19.30 1.04
C PHE A 567 18.94 19.62 0.06
N PHE A 568 19.19 20.51 -0.91
CA PHE A 568 18.20 20.91 -1.91
C PHE A 568 17.73 19.74 -2.79
N ASP A 569 18.63 18.83 -3.18
CA ASP A 569 18.31 17.72 -4.11
C ASP A 569 18.85 16.38 -3.57
N HIS A 570 18.69 16.15 -2.26
CA HIS A 570 18.87 14.86 -1.60
C HIS A 570 20.07 13.98 -2.09
N PRO A 571 21.31 14.51 -2.12
CA PRO A 571 22.45 13.75 -2.58
C PRO A 571 22.98 12.82 -1.51
N ILE A 572 23.62 11.72 -1.92
CA ILE A 572 24.38 10.84 -1.03
C ILE A 572 25.72 11.51 -0.68
N ALA A 573 25.66 12.60 0.08
CA ALA A 573 26.75 13.57 0.23
C ALA A 573 28.05 12.93 0.73
N GLY A 574 27.99 12.09 1.76
CA GLY A 574 29.19 11.42 2.26
C GLY A 574 29.76 10.39 1.28
N PHE A 575 28.93 9.76 0.44
CA PHE A 575 29.38 8.85 -0.62
C PHE A 575 30.16 9.62 -1.67
N LEU A 576 29.63 10.78 -2.10
CA LEU A 576 30.29 11.64 -3.07
C LEU A 576 31.69 12.08 -2.60
N VAL A 577 31.80 12.50 -1.34
CA VAL A 577 33.09 12.89 -0.76
C VAL A 577 34.03 11.70 -0.59
N THR A 578 33.52 10.57 -0.10
CA THR A 578 34.34 9.37 0.19
C THR A 578 34.91 8.72 -1.08
N TYR A 579 34.09 8.59 -2.13
CA TYR A 579 34.45 7.82 -3.32
C TYR A 579 34.92 8.66 -4.50
N PHE A 580 34.40 9.88 -4.66
CA PHE A 580 34.82 10.76 -5.76
C PHE A 580 35.80 11.84 -5.32
N GLY A 581 35.75 12.28 -4.05
CA GLY A 581 36.75 13.13 -3.44
C GLY A 581 36.27 14.55 -3.07
N PRO A 582 37.17 15.37 -2.50
CA PRO A 582 36.82 16.65 -1.86
C PRO A 582 36.36 17.74 -2.82
N GLN A 583 36.48 17.57 -4.15
CA GLN A 583 35.99 18.52 -5.14
C GLN A 583 34.47 18.75 -5.08
N TRP A 584 33.72 17.78 -4.51
CA TRP A 584 32.28 17.88 -4.30
C TRP A 584 31.89 18.81 -3.15
N LEU A 585 32.78 19.06 -2.19
CA LEU A 585 32.47 19.81 -0.95
C LEU A 585 31.94 21.23 -1.22
N GLY A 586 32.42 21.89 -2.27
CA GLY A 586 31.96 23.23 -2.66
C GLY A 586 30.48 23.23 -3.05
N LEU A 587 30.11 22.36 -4.00
CA LEU A 587 28.75 22.21 -4.48
C LEU A 587 27.81 21.73 -3.35
N LEU A 588 28.23 20.71 -2.58
CA LEU A 588 27.45 20.21 -1.45
C LEU A 588 27.22 21.28 -0.36
N SER A 589 28.17 22.19 -0.18
CA SER A 589 28.00 23.31 0.75
C SER A 589 26.93 24.30 0.29
N ASP A 590 26.86 24.57 -1.02
CA ASP A 590 25.85 25.45 -1.60
C ASP A 590 24.48 24.75 -1.73
N ASP A 591 24.48 23.43 -1.93
CA ASP A 591 23.29 22.56 -1.91
C ASP A 591 22.63 22.55 -0.51
N ALA A 592 23.42 22.32 0.55
CA ALA A 592 22.93 22.39 1.93
C ALA A 592 22.38 23.78 2.27
N ARG A 593 23.04 24.85 1.84
CA ARG A 593 22.56 26.24 2.04
C ARG A 593 21.24 26.47 1.30
N LEU A 594 21.12 26.01 0.06
CA LEU A 594 19.91 26.16 -0.72
C LEU A 594 18.74 25.38 -0.10
N GLY A 595 18.99 24.17 0.41
CA GLY A 595 17.99 23.37 1.13
C GLY A 595 17.43 24.11 2.34
N VAL A 596 18.29 24.66 3.18
CA VAL A 596 17.89 25.49 4.34
C VAL A 596 17.05 26.70 3.92
N GLU A 597 17.45 27.40 2.85
CA GLU A 597 16.72 28.58 2.37
C GLU A 597 15.37 28.23 1.73
N VAL A 598 15.25 27.09 1.03
CA VAL A 598 13.97 26.58 0.51
C VAL A 598 13.04 26.23 1.66
N THR A 599 13.52 25.49 2.65
CA THR A 599 12.74 25.16 3.85
C THR A 599 12.23 26.42 4.54
N ARG A 600 13.11 27.43 4.70
CA ARG A 600 12.73 28.74 5.25
C ARG A 600 11.69 29.46 4.40
N LEU A 601 11.84 29.46 3.07
CA LEU A 601 10.92 30.11 2.14
C LEU A 601 9.51 29.51 2.20
N VAL A 602 9.40 28.18 2.28
CA VAL A 602 8.12 27.47 2.18
C VAL A 602 7.45 27.33 3.55
N LEU A 603 8.20 26.88 4.55
CA LEU A 603 7.68 26.58 5.89
C LEU A 603 7.80 27.76 6.87
N GLY A 604 8.66 28.74 6.58
CA GLY A 604 8.83 29.93 7.42
C GLY A 604 9.63 29.67 8.70
N VAL A 605 10.39 28.57 8.76
CA VAL A 605 11.22 28.19 9.92
C VAL A 605 12.71 28.33 9.60
N ASN A 606 13.50 28.64 10.63
CA ASN A 606 14.97 28.51 10.54
C ASN A 606 15.34 27.17 11.15
N SER A 607 15.32 26.11 10.35
CA SER A 607 15.64 24.77 10.83
C SER A 607 17.09 24.70 11.34
N THR A 608 17.29 23.99 12.45
CA THR A 608 18.62 23.61 12.95
C THR A 608 18.86 22.11 12.98
N ALA A 609 17.81 21.32 12.74
CA ALA A 609 17.86 19.88 12.60
C ALA A 609 17.93 19.51 11.12
N PHE A 610 18.79 18.55 10.81
CA PHE A 610 19.12 18.22 9.43
C PHE A 610 19.11 16.71 9.18
N TRP A 611 18.37 16.30 8.16
CA TRP A 611 18.42 14.93 7.65
C TRP A 611 19.57 14.82 6.65
N VAL A 612 20.56 13.98 6.97
CA VAL A 612 21.58 13.62 5.99
C VAL A 612 20.97 12.53 5.09
N PRO A 613 20.85 12.74 3.77
CA PRO A 613 20.27 11.77 2.85
C PRO A 613 20.89 10.39 3.04
N GLU A 614 20.03 9.38 3.19
CA GLU A 614 20.41 7.99 3.44
C GLU A 614 21.28 7.79 4.70
N MET A 615 21.28 8.78 5.60
CA MET A 615 22.25 8.93 6.68
C MET A 615 23.71 8.75 6.25
N TRP A 616 24.03 8.92 4.95
CA TRP A 616 25.36 8.64 4.47
C TRP A 616 26.34 9.68 5.01
N TRP A 617 27.16 9.27 5.98
CA TRP A 617 28.03 10.15 6.72
C TRP A 617 29.45 10.24 6.15
N SER A 618 30.08 11.37 6.42
CA SER A 618 31.53 11.59 6.35
C SER A 618 31.84 12.79 7.24
N ASP A 619 32.90 12.72 8.03
CA ASP A 619 33.28 13.79 8.97
C ASP A 619 33.59 15.12 8.24
N GLU A 620 33.98 15.04 6.96
CA GLU A 620 34.18 16.18 6.07
C GLU A 620 32.91 17.00 5.80
N LEU A 621 31.72 16.45 6.09
CA LEU A 621 30.44 17.18 6.00
C LEU A 621 30.26 18.17 7.16
N VAL A 622 30.96 18.00 8.29
CA VAL A 622 30.74 18.83 9.48
C VAL A 622 30.92 20.34 9.22
N PRO A 623 31.99 20.83 8.56
CA PRO A 623 32.16 22.25 8.31
C PRO A 623 31.10 22.86 7.39
N LEU A 624 30.65 22.12 6.35
CA LEU A 624 29.65 22.64 5.42
C LEU A 624 28.26 22.68 6.05
N LEU A 625 27.89 21.68 6.85
CA LEU A 625 26.62 21.63 7.57
C LEU A 625 26.57 22.75 8.62
N ALA A 626 27.62 22.89 9.44
CA ALA A 626 27.72 23.97 10.41
C ALA A 626 27.67 25.35 9.73
N GLY A 627 28.31 25.50 8.57
CA GLY A 627 28.28 26.72 7.76
C GLY A 627 26.90 27.04 7.17
N ALA A 628 26.03 26.04 6.98
CA ALA A 628 24.63 26.22 6.60
C ALA A 628 23.71 26.52 7.80
N GLY A 629 24.23 26.53 9.03
CA GLY A 629 23.48 26.79 10.26
C GLY A 629 22.91 25.54 10.94
N VAL A 630 23.27 24.35 10.44
CA VAL A 630 22.89 23.07 11.05
C VAL A 630 23.55 22.92 12.42
N LYS A 631 22.79 22.39 13.38
CA LYS A 631 23.27 22.12 14.73
C LYS A 631 23.18 20.66 15.10
N VAL A 632 22.17 19.95 14.60
CA VAL A 632 21.93 18.54 14.94
C VAL A 632 21.62 17.74 13.68
N VAL A 633 22.20 16.55 13.61
CA VAL A 633 21.92 15.51 12.61
C VAL A 633 21.54 14.21 13.31
N VAL A 634 20.91 13.31 12.56
CA VAL A 634 20.60 11.95 13.01
C VAL A 634 21.33 10.96 12.12
N LEU A 635 21.97 9.95 12.73
CA LEU A 635 22.68 8.86 12.06
C LEU A 635 22.22 7.50 12.62
N ASP A 636 22.63 6.38 12.04
CA ASP A 636 22.18 5.05 12.45
C ASP A 636 23.09 4.39 13.50
N GLN A 637 22.47 3.64 14.43
CA GLN A 637 23.19 2.92 15.47
C GLN A 637 24.05 1.78 14.89
N GLN A 638 23.45 0.98 14.01
CA GLN A 638 24.05 -0.26 13.55
C GLN A 638 25.31 0.01 12.72
N TYR A 639 25.30 1.04 11.88
CA TYR A 639 26.36 1.27 10.89
C TYR A 639 27.31 2.42 11.25
N GLU A 640 26.82 3.51 11.82
CA GLU A 640 27.64 4.68 12.17
C GLU A 640 28.08 4.65 13.64
N TYR A 641 27.18 4.44 14.60
CA TYR A 641 27.55 4.45 16.02
C TYR A 641 28.51 3.31 16.40
N ASN A 642 28.22 2.07 15.97
CA ASN A 642 29.00 0.89 16.35
C ASN A 642 30.47 0.95 15.87
N GLY A 643 30.78 1.76 14.86
CA GLY A 643 32.14 2.00 14.38
C GLY A 643 32.72 3.35 14.78
N ALA A 644 32.00 4.17 15.56
CA ALA A 644 32.46 5.48 16.00
C ALA A 644 33.54 5.37 17.10
N GLU A 645 34.38 6.40 17.21
CA GLU A 645 35.43 6.50 18.24
C GLU A 645 35.24 7.75 19.11
N GLY A 646 35.62 7.66 20.39
CA GLY A 646 35.54 8.77 21.35
C GLY A 646 34.94 8.34 22.70
N GLU A 647 34.19 9.25 23.33
CA GLU A 647 33.50 9.01 24.60
C GLU A 647 32.16 8.29 24.37
N LEU A 648 32.18 6.97 24.17
CA LEU A 648 30.97 6.18 23.89
C LEU A 648 30.16 5.87 25.17
N HIS A 649 28.86 6.23 25.16
CA HIS A 649 27.93 6.11 26.29
C HIS A 649 26.58 5.45 25.94
N GLY A 650 26.50 4.75 24.81
CA GLY A 650 25.26 4.18 24.27
C GLY A 650 24.48 5.17 23.41
N ILE A 651 23.43 4.72 22.74
CA ILE A 651 22.68 5.56 21.79
C ILE A 651 21.66 6.51 22.44
N TYR A 652 21.36 6.31 23.73
CA TYR A 652 20.33 7.07 24.45
C TYR A 652 20.79 8.46 24.93
N VAL A 653 21.91 8.95 24.40
CA VAL A 653 22.51 10.25 24.72
C VAL A 653 23.03 10.92 23.45
N PRO A 654 23.05 12.27 23.38
CA PRO A 654 23.60 12.97 22.23
C PRO A 654 25.13 13.00 22.25
N TYR A 655 25.70 13.14 21.07
CA TYR A 655 27.14 13.25 20.82
C TYR A 655 27.49 14.56 20.11
N THR A 656 28.72 15.02 20.21
CA THR A 656 29.26 16.13 19.42
C THR A 656 30.48 15.65 18.66
N ILE A 657 30.56 15.97 17.37
CA ILE A 657 31.75 15.79 16.55
C ILE A 657 32.28 17.15 16.11
N THR A 658 33.61 17.35 16.19
CA THR A 658 34.27 18.61 15.85
C THR A 658 35.34 18.38 14.79
N VAL A 659 35.19 19.04 13.65
CA VAL A 659 36.11 18.94 12.51
C VAL A 659 36.46 20.35 12.05
N ASN A 660 37.76 20.66 11.93
CA ASN A 660 38.26 21.98 11.53
C ASN A 660 37.65 23.15 12.34
N GLY A 661 37.42 22.95 13.64
CA GLY A 661 36.82 23.94 14.55
C GLY A 661 35.30 24.13 14.40
N SER A 662 34.68 23.51 13.40
CA SER A 662 33.23 23.41 13.24
C SER A 662 32.70 22.22 14.02
N ARG A 663 31.47 22.29 14.52
CA ARG A 663 30.87 21.22 15.31
C ARG A 663 29.42 21.00 14.95
N VAL A 664 28.96 19.76 15.05
CA VAL A 664 27.54 19.37 14.99
C VAL A 664 27.25 18.37 16.10
N THR A 665 26.03 18.38 16.59
CA THR A 665 25.49 17.36 17.50
C THR A 665 24.94 16.20 16.68
N VAL A 666 25.13 14.98 17.14
CA VAL A 666 24.64 13.75 16.50
C VAL A 666 23.79 13.00 17.52
N LEU A 667 22.61 12.57 17.10
CA LEU A 667 21.82 11.54 17.78
C LEU A 667 21.86 10.29 16.91
N PHE A 668 22.03 9.13 17.52
CA PHE A 668 21.98 7.87 16.80
C PHE A 668 20.60 7.25 16.96
N ARG A 669 19.93 6.93 15.85
CA ARG A 669 18.63 6.27 15.90
C ARG A 669 18.75 4.88 16.49
N ASP A 670 17.80 4.48 17.33
CA ASP A 670 17.59 3.10 17.71
C ASP A 670 17.17 2.34 16.44
N THR A 671 18.11 1.60 15.86
CA THR A 671 17.89 0.85 14.61
C THR A 671 16.77 -0.17 14.79
N PHE A 672 16.63 -0.77 15.97
CA PHE A 672 15.57 -1.73 16.23
C PHE A 672 14.20 -1.04 16.22
N MET A 673 14.02 0.01 17.01
CA MET A 673 12.73 0.73 17.09
C MET A 673 12.36 1.38 15.76
N SER A 674 13.35 1.91 15.04
CA SER A 674 13.16 2.51 13.72
C SER A 674 12.74 1.46 12.69
N ASN A 675 13.39 0.30 12.66
CA ASN A 675 13.03 -0.79 11.74
C ASN A 675 11.71 -1.47 12.11
N LEU A 676 11.41 -1.56 13.41
CA LEU A 676 10.13 -2.06 13.91
C LEU A 676 8.99 -1.26 13.28
N LEU A 677 9.05 0.08 13.38
CA LEU A 677 8.09 1.01 12.75
C LEU A 677 8.09 0.90 11.21
N SER A 678 9.27 0.78 10.61
CA SER A 678 9.43 0.89 9.15
C SER A 678 9.01 -0.35 8.37
N PHE A 679 9.24 -1.54 8.93
CA PHE A 679 9.22 -2.80 8.16
C PHE A 679 8.47 -3.95 8.83
N THR A 680 8.21 -3.86 10.14
CA THR A 680 7.64 -4.99 10.89
C THR A 680 6.19 -4.75 11.24
N VAL A 681 5.90 -3.64 11.93
CA VAL A 681 4.57 -3.34 12.49
C VAL A 681 3.63 -2.68 11.50
N ASN A 682 4.01 -2.57 10.23
CA ASN A 682 3.17 -2.04 9.15
C ASN A 682 2.61 -3.13 8.24
N ASN A 683 2.86 -4.41 8.51
CA ASN A 683 2.41 -5.54 7.68
C ASN A 683 1.05 -6.11 8.12
N GLU A 684 0.02 -5.26 8.12
CA GLU A 684 -1.25 -5.57 8.77
C GLU A 684 -2.23 -6.37 7.91
N ASP A 685 -2.87 -7.36 8.53
CA ASP A 685 -3.93 -8.15 7.89
C ASP A 685 -5.33 -7.61 8.16
N ASN A 686 -5.52 -6.96 9.31
CA ASN A 686 -6.83 -6.47 9.75
C ASN A 686 -6.69 -5.36 10.83
N PRO A 687 -7.78 -4.63 11.16
CA PRO A 687 -7.74 -3.55 12.16
C PRO A 687 -7.32 -3.95 13.57
N ALA A 688 -7.59 -5.18 14.01
CA ALA A 688 -7.18 -5.66 15.32
C ALA A 688 -5.66 -5.86 15.38
N GLN A 689 -5.09 -6.34 14.28
CA GLN A 689 -3.66 -6.51 14.09
C GLN A 689 -2.93 -5.16 14.13
N ALA A 690 -3.48 -4.15 13.41
CA ALA A 690 -3.00 -2.77 13.45
C ALA A 690 -2.99 -2.15 14.86
N GLU A 691 -4.02 -2.43 15.66
CA GLU A 691 -4.04 -1.96 17.06
C GLU A 691 -3.01 -2.68 17.94
N LEU A 692 -2.87 -3.99 17.79
CA LEU A 692 -1.91 -4.80 18.55
C LEU A 692 -0.48 -4.35 18.29
N ASN A 693 -0.15 -4.10 17.03
CA ASN A 693 1.15 -3.58 16.60
C ASN A 693 1.42 -2.17 17.15
N ALA A 694 0.41 -1.29 17.19
CA ALA A 694 0.56 0.01 17.83
C ALA A 694 0.80 -0.11 19.34
N ARG A 695 0.20 -1.10 20.00
CA ARG A 695 0.48 -1.41 21.42
C ARG A 695 1.91 -1.92 21.60
N LEU A 696 2.36 -2.82 20.73
CA LEU A 696 3.73 -3.35 20.75
C LEU A 696 4.76 -2.21 20.70
N MET A 697 4.62 -1.30 19.74
CA MET A 697 5.51 -0.13 19.60
C MET A 697 5.59 0.70 20.89
N VAL A 698 4.45 1.00 21.52
CA VAL A 698 4.44 1.78 22.77
C VAL A 698 4.98 0.99 23.96
N VAL A 699 4.72 -0.31 24.03
CA VAL A 699 5.27 -1.18 25.08
C VAL A 699 6.80 -1.21 24.97
N ASP A 700 7.38 -1.43 23.80
CA ASP A 700 8.84 -1.44 23.63
C ASP A 700 9.46 -0.09 23.99
N LEU A 701 8.88 1.04 23.57
CA LEU A 701 9.33 2.38 23.99
C LEU A 701 9.34 2.54 25.52
N VAL A 702 8.35 2.00 26.22
CA VAL A 702 8.30 2.03 27.69
C VAL A 702 9.39 1.15 28.30
N LEU A 703 9.69 -0.01 27.68
CA LEU A 703 10.78 -0.87 28.13
C LEU A 703 12.13 -0.15 28.03
N ARG A 704 12.35 0.67 26.98
CA ARG A 704 13.55 1.54 26.91
C ARG A 704 13.64 2.51 28.07
N GLY A 705 12.52 3.05 28.54
CA GLY A 705 12.51 3.91 29.73
C GLY A 705 12.85 3.19 31.03
N ILE A 706 12.47 1.92 31.15
CA ILE A 706 12.85 1.08 32.28
C ILE A 706 14.36 0.78 32.25
N GLU A 707 14.92 0.51 31.07
CA GLU A 707 16.35 0.22 30.87
C GLU A 707 17.22 1.48 30.97
N HIS A 708 16.74 2.60 30.42
CA HIS A 708 17.44 3.88 30.30
C HIS A 708 16.62 5.06 30.83
N PRO A 709 16.32 5.12 32.15
CA PRO A 709 15.55 6.22 32.74
C PRO A 709 16.19 7.59 32.46
N GLY A 710 15.40 8.50 31.89
CA GLY A 710 15.82 9.84 31.50
C GLY A 710 16.59 9.93 30.17
N GLY A 711 16.81 8.81 29.48
CA GLY A 711 17.47 8.76 28.17
C GLY A 711 16.62 9.32 27.03
N VAL A 712 17.28 9.57 25.90
CA VAL A 712 16.66 9.98 24.63
C VAL A 712 16.65 8.80 23.68
N ASP A 713 15.50 8.21 23.43
CA ASP A 713 15.31 7.21 22.37
C ASP A 713 14.99 7.92 21.05
N MET A 714 15.81 7.68 20.04
CA MET A 714 15.73 8.34 18.74
C MET A 714 15.14 7.37 17.72
N VAL A 715 13.91 7.62 17.25
CA VAL A 715 13.24 6.78 16.25
C VAL A 715 13.19 7.54 14.93
N ALA A 716 13.93 7.08 13.92
CA ALA A 716 14.09 7.82 12.67
C ALA A 716 13.92 6.92 11.43
N THR A 717 13.03 7.34 10.53
CA THR A 717 12.67 6.58 9.33
C THR A 717 12.18 7.51 8.21
N ASP A 718 12.09 6.98 6.99
CA ASP A 718 11.30 7.59 5.92
C ASP A 718 9.89 7.90 6.43
N GLY A 719 9.31 9.02 6.03
CA GLY A 719 8.10 9.55 6.64
C GLY A 719 6.81 8.93 6.09
N GLU A 720 6.80 8.63 4.80
CA GLU A 720 5.68 8.07 4.06
C GLU A 720 5.84 6.58 3.73
N ASN A 721 7.08 6.10 3.51
CA ASN A 721 7.33 4.78 2.93
C ASN A 721 6.73 3.65 3.76
N TRP A 722 6.86 3.73 5.08
CA TRP A 722 6.32 2.72 5.98
C TRP A 722 4.78 2.65 5.97
N ILE A 723 4.09 3.66 5.43
CA ILE A 723 2.64 3.61 5.16
C ILE A 723 2.40 3.15 3.71
N ILE A 724 2.93 3.86 2.72
CA ILE A 724 2.56 3.65 1.30
C ILE A 724 3.13 2.36 0.71
N MET A 725 4.28 1.89 1.20
CA MET A 725 4.92 0.65 0.76
C MET A 725 4.54 -0.56 1.63
N SER A 726 3.67 -0.37 2.63
CA SER A 726 3.17 -1.46 3.44
C SER A 726 2.29 -2.42 2.63
N LYS A 727 2.09 -3.65 3.13
CA LYS A 727 1.16 -4.62 2.52
C LYS A 727 -0.26 -4.07 2.39
N SER A 728 -0.67 -3.22 3.34
CA SER A 728 -1.97 -2.55 3.32
C SER A 728 -1.85 -1.11 3.83
N PRO A 729 -1.62 -0.13 2.93
CA PRO A 729 -1.50 1.28 3.31
C PRO A 729 -2.65 1.82 4.17
N PRO A 730 -3.92 1.47 3.91
CA PRO A 730 -5.04 1.89 4.76
C PRO A 730 -4.92 1.39 6.21
N LEU A 731 -4.43 0.15 6.41
CA LEU A 731 -4.26 -0.41 7.75
C LEU A 731 -3.00 0.14 8.44
N ALA A 732 -1.92 0.44 7.72
CA ALA A 732 -0.76 1.13 8.28
C ALA A 732 -1.12 2.56 8.77
N ALA A 733 -1.95 3.29 8.01
CA ALA A 733 -2.49 4.57 8.47
C ALA A 733 -3.43 4.42 9.69
N LEU A 734 -4.16 3.29 9.81
CA LEU A 734 -4.96 3.00 11.00
C LEU A 734 -4.09 2.68 12.21
N PHE A 735 -3.02 1.89 12.04
CA PHE A 735 -1.97 1.67 13.04
C PHE A 735 -1.43 3.01 13.54
N PHE A 736 -1.13 3.95 12.64
CA PHE A 736 -0.60 5.26 12.98
C PHE A 736 -1.52 6.05 13.89
N SER A 737 -2.82 6.05 13.58
CA SER A 737 -3.84 6.67 14.43
C SER A 737 -3.88 6.05 15.83
N TYR A 738 -3.74 4.72 15.94
CA TYR A 738 -3.67 4.05 17.24
C TYR A 738 -2.39 4.41 18.01
N LEU A 739 -1.23 4.41 17.33
CA LEU A 739 0.06 4.78 17.91
C LEU A 739 0.00 6.18 18.52
N LEU A 740 -0.51 7.17 17.78
CA LEU A 740 -0.68 8.54 18.25
C LEU A 740 -1.55 8.63 19.51
N ASN A 741 -2.68 7.94 19.51
CA ASN A 741 -3.57 7.89 20.67
C ASN A 741 -2.87 7.26 21.89
N TYR A 742 -2.12 6.18 21.71
CA TYR A 742 -1.42 5.50 22.79
C TYR A 742 -0.22 6.27 23.33
N LEU A 743 0.53 6.96 22.48
CA LEU A 743 1.58 7.89 22.90
C LEU A 743 0.98 9.02 23.74
N ASN A 744 -0.13 9.62 23.28
CA ASN A 744 -0.83 10.68 24.01
C ASN A 744 -1.30 10.23 25.41
N GLN A 745 -1.87 9.03 25.51
CA GLN A 745 -2.31 8.46 26.81
C GLN A 745 -1.14 8.15 27.75
N THR A 746 -0.06 7.58 27.21
CA THR A 746 1.13 7.20 27.99
C THR A 746 1.87 8.42 28.51
N GLN A 747 1.96 9.46 27.69
CA GLN A 747 2.56 10.73 28.08
C GLN A 747 1.78 11.45 29.18
N ALA A 748 0.44 11.36 29.15
CA ALA A 748 -0.40 11.95 30.19
C ALA A 748 -0.18 11.37 31.60
N ILE A 749 0.43 10.18 31.72
CA ILE A 749 0.80 9.59 33.02
C ILE A 749 2.30 9.70 33.35
N GLY A 750 3.09 10.37 32.50
CA GLY A 750 4.48 10.73 32.77
C GLY A 750 5.52 9.61 32.64
N VAL A 751 5.15 8.48 32.02
CA VAL A 751 6.05 7.33 31.79
C VAL A 751 6.89 7.50 30.51
N LEU A 752 6.42 8.32 29.59
CA LEU A 752 7.10 8.61 28.33
C LEU A 752 6.83 10.07 27.98
N GLU A 753 7.76 10.73 27.30
CA GLU A 753 7.54 12.08 26.78
C GLU A 753 8.04 12.13 25.33
N THR A 754 7.14 12.37 24.38
CA THR A 754 7.56 12.60 23.00
C THR A 754 8.09 14.01 22.88
N VAL A 755 9.24 14.18 22.25
CA VAL A 755 9.96 15.45 22.13
C VAL A 755 10.45 15.66 20.71
N THR A 756 10.68 16.90 20.31
CA THR A 756 11.40 17.16 19.05
C THR A 756 12.89 16.88 19.23
N VAL A 757 13.64 16.69 18.14
CA VAL A 757 15.09 16.44 18.13
C VAL A 757 15.86 17.51 18.90
N SER A 758 15.59 18.79 18.64
CA SER A 758 16.24 19.89 19.37
C SER A 758 15.87 19.93 20.85
N GLN A 759 14.64 19.53 21.21
CA GLN A 759 14.22 19.40 22.61
C GLN A 759 14.96 18.23 23.28
N ALA A 760 15.12 17.10 22.60
CA ALA A 760 15.85 15.93 23.07
C ALA A 760 17.30 16.28 23.44
N VAL A 761 18.02 16.96 22.55
CA VAL A 761 19.39 17.46 22.81
C VAL A 761 19.42 18.38 24.03
N LYS A 762 18.44 19.28 24.16
CA LYS A 762 18.36 20.22 25.28
C LYS A 762 18.07 19.52 26.62
N LEU A 763 17.21 18.50 26.61
CA LEU A 763 16.78 17.76 27.80
C LEU A 763 17.86 16.82 28.32
N ALA A 764 18.63 16.20 27.43
CA ALA A 764 19.78 15.38 27.81
C ALA A 764 20.82 16.19 28.61
N GLY A 765 20.97 17.50 28.33
CA GLY A 765 21.78 18.45 29.11
C GLY A 765 23.30 18.28 28.99
N VAL A 766 23.78 17.14 28.50
CA VAL A 766 25.18 16.80 28.23
C VAL A 766 25.26 16.12 26.87
N ALA A 767 26.28 16.47 26.08
CA ALA A 767 26.67 15.74 24.88
C ALA A 767 28.13 15.30 25.00
N TYR A 768 28.40 14.06 24.58
CA TYR A 768 29.74 13.44 24.68
C TYR A 768 30.53 13.63 23.39
N ASN A 769 31.85 13.73 23.48
CA ASN A 769 32.67 14.02 22.30
C ASN A 769 33.05 12.75 21.56
N LEU A 770 32.74 12.71 20.26
CA LEU A 770 33.28 11.75 19.32
C LEU A 770 34.49 12.35 18.60
N THR A 771 35.48 11.50 18.35
CA THR A 771 36.68 11.85 17.57
C THR A 771 36.57 11.40 16.12
N TYR A 772 35.70 10.45 15.83
CA TYR A 772 35.50 9.88 14.49
C TYR A 772 34.13 9.20 14.37
N ILE A 773 33.50 9.31 13.20
CA ILE A 773 32.36 8.50 12.80
C ILE A 773 32.67 7.88 11.43
N PRO A 774 32.47 6.56 11.24
CA PRO A 774 32.80 5.89 10.00
C PRO A 774 31.95 6.41 8.82
N PRO A 775 32.50 6.44 7.60
CA PRO A 775 31.77 6.88 6.41
C PRO A 775 30.84 5.77 5.92
N GLN A 776 29.71 5.63 6.60
CA GLN A 776 28.69 4.61 6.35
C GLN A 776 27.30 5.23 6.17
N THR A 777 26.32 4.37 5.92
CA THR A 777 24.91 4.69 5.69
C THR A 777 24.03 3.74 6.48
N TRP A 778 22.80 4.17 6.77
CA TRP A 778 21.77 3.35 7.41
C TRP A 778 21.37 2.10 6.63
N ALA A 779 21.71 2.03 5.33
CA ALA A 779 21.45 0.87 4.49
C ALA A 779 22.60 -0.16 4.53
N GLY A 780 23.71 0.19 5.20
CA GLY A 780 24.88 -0.65 5.40
C GLY A 780 25.79 -0.88 4.19
N THR A 781 25.47 -0.34 3.01
CA THR A 781 26.28 -0.56 1.79
C THR A 781 26.08 0.50 0.72
N ALA A 782 27.16 0.81 -0.04
CA ALA A 782 27.11 1.64 -1.25
C ALA A 782 26.41 0.96 -2.42
N ALA A 783 26.34 -0.38 -2.41
CA ALA A 783 25.92 -1.20 -3.54
C ALA A 783 24.51 -0.88 -4.03
N ILE A 784 23.66 -0.30 -3.18
CA ILE A 784 22.31 0.14 -3.54
C ILE A 784 22.35 1.25 -4.60
N TRP A 785 23.42 2.05 -4.66
CA TRP A 785 23.54 3.21 -5.55
C TRP A 785 24.69 3.12 -6.57
N ASP A 786 25.58 2.11 -6.51
CA ASP A 786 26.77 2.04 -7.39
C ASP A 786 27.08 0.68 -8.03
N SER A 787 26.26 -0.35 -7.80
CA SER A 787 26.59 -1.73 -8.18
C SER A 787 26.32 -2.07 -9.66
N THR A 788 25.62 -1.22 -10.41
CA THR A 788 25.24 -1.48 -11.80
C THR A 788 26.04 -0.62 -12.80
N PRO A 789 26.29 -1.11 -14.04
CA PRO A 789 26.92 -0.31 -15.09
C PRO A 789 26.16 0.98 -15.42
N THR A 790 24.83 0.98 -15.29
CA THR A 790 23.99 2.15 -15.52
C THR A 790 24.22 3.22 -14.45
N GLN A 791 24.22 2.86 -13.16
CA GLN A 791 24.56 3.78 -12.08
C GLN A 791 25.97 4.37 -12.26
N GLN A 792 26.95 3.53 -12.64
CA GLN A 792 28.32 3.98 -12.91
C GLN A 792 28.38 5.00 -14.06
N LEU A 793 27.60 4.79 -15.14
CA LEU A 793 27.48 5.76 -16.22
C LEU A 793 26.88 7.08 -15.73
N MET A 794 25.80 7.02 -14.96
CA MET A 794 25.15 8.21 -14.38
C MET A 794 26.12 8.99 -13.48
N TRP A 795 26.85 8.31 -12.59
CA TRP A 795 27.87 8.94 -11.74
C TRP A 795 29.03 9.53 -12.55
N SER A 796 29.48 8.84 -13.61
CA SER A 796 30.49 9.39 -14.52
C SER A 796 30.00 10.69 -15.18
N MET A 797 28.74 10.74 -15.60
CA MET A 797 28.16 11.95 -16.20
C MET A 797 28.04 13.11 -15.19
N ALA A 798 27.70 12.81 -13.94
CA ALA A 798 27.67 13.81 -12.86
C ALA A 798 29.07 14.38 -12.56
N ASN A 799 30.09 13.51 -12.49
CA ASN A 799 31.48 13.95 -12.32
C ASN A 799 31.97 14.80 -13.51
N ASP A 800 31.69 14.38 -14.75
CA ASP A 800 32.04 15.16 -15.95
C ASP A 800 31.39 16.56 -15.93
N ALA A 801 30.15 16.66 -15.44
CA ALA A 801 29.43 17.91 -15.31
C ALA A 801 30.07 18.82 -14.25
N LEU A 802 30.43 18.27 -13.08
CA LEU A 802 31.14 19.00 -12.03
C LEU A 802 32.51 19.52 -12.53
N GLU A 803 33.31 18.66 -13.14
CA GLU A 803 34.63 19.04 -13.67
C GLU A 803 34.51 20.13 -14.73
N CYS A 804 33.55 19.98 -15.65
CA CYS A 804 33.25 21.00 -16.64
C CYS A 804 32.91 22.33 -15.97
N TRP A 805 32.03 22.32 -14.96
CA TRP A 805 31.61 23.53 -14.26
C TRP A 805 32.78 24.20 -13.53
N LEU A 806 33.60 23.44 -12.80
CA LEU A 806 34.79 23.95 -12.11
C LEU A 806 35.76 24.64 -13.08
N GLN A 807 35.98 24.05 -14.26
CA GLN A 807 36.86 24.60 -15.29
C GLN A 807 36.27 25.85 -15.98
N ASN A 808 34.94 25.95 -16.08
CA ASN A 808 34.26 26.98 -16.89
C ASN A 808 33.54 28.06 -16.08
N ARG A 809 33.43 27.95 -14.74
CA ARG A 809 32.62 28.83 -13.88
C ARG A 809 32.86 30.33 -14.13
N THR A 810 34.11 30.75 -14.30
CA THR A 810 34.45 32.16 -14.57
C THR A 810 33.91 32.64 -15.91
N ARG A 811 33.94 31.77 -16.94
CA ARG A 811 33.42 32.06 -18.29
C ARG A 811 31.88 32.08 -18.30
N LEU A 812 31.25 31.21 -17.49
CA LEU A 812 29.79 31.10 -17.39
C LEU A 812 29.16 32.34 -16.74
N GLY A 813 29.91 33.09 -15.92
CA GLY A 813 29.42 34.31 -15.29
C GLY A 813 28.15 34.04 -14.46
N ALA A 814 27.08 34.79 -14.73
CA ALA A 814 25.80 34.61 -14.04
C ALA A 814 25.19 33.20 -14.22
N ASN A 815 25.49 32.51 -15.34
CA ASN A 815 24.98 31.16 -15.60
C ASN A 815 25.71 30.08 -14.78
N ALA A 816 26.82 30.40 -14.10
CA ALA A 816 27.56 29.43 -13.30
C ALA A 816 26.68 28.84 -12.18
N SER A 817 25.91 29.68 -11.49
CA SER A 817 24.96 29.23 -10.44
C SER A 817 23.81 28.39 -10.98
N ILE A 818 23.41 28.62 -12.24
CA ILE A 818 22.36 27.81 -12.87
C ILE A 818 22.91 26.42 -13.20
N VAL A 819 24.10 26.35 -13.78
CA VAL A 819 24.75 25.05 -14.08
C VAL A 819 25.02 24.27 -12.81
N GLU A 820 25.43 24.93 -11.73
CA GLU A 820 25.57 24.31 -10.41
C GLU A 820 24.25 23.71 -9.91
N TRP A 821 23.15 24.47 -9.98
CA TRP A 821 21.81 23.96 -9.64
C TRP A 821 21.38 22.78 -10.52
N MET A 822 21.75 22.78 -11.80
CA MET A 822 21.50 21.65 -12.70
C MET A 822 22.33 20.40 -12.35
N ILE A 823 23.51 20.56 -11.74
CA ILE A 823 24.31 19.43 -11.24
C ILE A 823 23.66 18.85 -9.97
N MET A 824 23.07 19.67 -9.10
CA MET A 824 22.33 19.19 -7.93
C MET A 824 21.21 18.20 -8.32
N HIS A 825 20.46 18.50 -9.40
CA HIS A 825 19.44 17.57 -9.91
C HIS A 825 20.03 16.25 -10.44
N MET A 826 21.30 16.22 -10.82
CA MET A 826 21.90 14.98 -11.30
C MET A 826 22.31 14.03 -10.18
N ILE A 827 22.31 14.46 -8.91
CA ILE A 827 22.91 13.69 -7.79
C ILE A 827 21.91 13.26 -6.72
N ASP A 828 20.62 13.47 -6.95
CA ASP A 828 19.54 13.00 -6.08
C ASP A 828 19.53 11.46 -5.99
N SER A 829 19.60 10.93 -4.76
CA SER A 829 19.82 9.52 -4.47
C SER A 829 18.70 8.60 -5.00
N ASP A 830 17.46 9.08 -5.08
CA ASP A 830 16.30 8.29 -5.49
C ASP A 830 16.47 7.75 -6.91
N HIS A 831 17.02 8.57 -7.82
CA HIS A 831 17.24 8.16 -9.21
C HIS A 831 18.33 7.11 -9.35
N TYR A 832 19.21 6.96 -8.35
CA TYR A 832 20.26 5.96 -8.32
C TYR A 832 19.87 4.71 -7.56
N TYR A 833 18.75 4.68 -6.84
CA TYR A 833 18.39 3.55 -5.99
C TYR A 833 18.12 2.28 -6.81
N MET A 834 18.78 1.17 -6.50
CA MET A 834 18.76 -0.06 -7.33
C MET A 834 17.34 -0.60 -7.64
N SER A 835 16.38 -0.48 -6.73
CA SER A 835 15.00 -0.96 -6.96
C SER A 835 14.12 0.03 -7.74
N PHE A 836 14.54 1.28 -7.89
CA PHE A 836 13.78 2.38 -8.51
C PHE A 836 14.61 3.16 -9.55
N LEU A 837 15.68 2.55 -10.07
CA LEU A 837 16.68 3.18 -10.92
C LEU A 837 16.03 3.90 -12.12
N ASP A 838 16.18 5.23 -12.17
CA ASP A 838 15.68 6.08 -13.25
C ASP A 838 16.82 6.52 -14.17
N GLU A 839 17.20 5.61 -15.08
CA GLU A 839 18.29 5.82 -16.03
C GLU A 839 18.09 7.08 -16.89
N ASP A 840 16.85 7.29 -17.38
CA ASP A 840 16.53 8.35 -18.33
C ASP A 840 16.72 9.74 -17.68
N TYR A 841 16.45 9.87 -16.37
CA TYR A 841 16.58 11.12 -15.63
C TYR A 841 17.95 11.79 -15.83
N VAL A 842 19.03 11.05 -15.58
CA VAL A 842 20.40 11.57 -15.74
C VAL A 842 20.89 11.42 -17.17
N THR A 843 20.74 10.24 -17.78
CA THR A 843 21.44 9.93 -19.05
C THR A 843 20.83 10.64 -20.27
N LYS A 844 19.52 10.90 -20.26
CA LYS A 844 18.78 11.46 -21.39
C LYS A 844 18.35 12.90 -21.16
N TYR A 845 18.02 13.28 -19.92
CA TYR A 845 17.48 14.59 -19.61
C TYR A 845 18.51 15.53 -18.99
N TRP A 846 18.85 15.35 -17.71
CA TRP A 846 19.66 16.32 -16.96
C TRP A 846 21.11 16.34 -17.42
N GLY A 847 21.78 15.19 -17.54
CA GLY A 847 23.20 15.14 -17.90
C GLY A 847 23.54 15.80 -19.25
N PRO A 848 22.86 15.46 -20.36
CA PRO A 848 23.09 16.12 -21.64
C PRO A 848 22.79 17.63 -21.62
N ALA A 849 21.76 18.06 -20.88
CA ALA A 849 21.41 19.46 -20.74
C ALA A 849 22.47 20.23 -19.92
N THR A 850 22.92 19.67 -18.80
CA THR A 850 23.94 20.25 -17.91
C THR A 850 25.28 20.37 -18.62
N LEU A 851 25.74 19.32 -19.30
CA LEU A 851 27.01 19.35 -20.05
C LEU A 851 26.97 20.36 -21.20
N ARG A 852 25.83 20.48 -21.90
CA ARG A 852 25.64 21.52 -22.93
C ARG A 852 25.73 22.91 -22.31
N ALA A 853 24.94 23.17 -21.26
CA ALA A 853 24.89 24.45 -20.57
C ALA A 853 26.28 24.86 -20.04
N CYS A 854 27.02 23.91 -19.47
CA CYS A 854 28.39 24.13 -19.04
C CYS A 854 29.33 24.51 -20.20
N ARG A 855 29.30 23.75 -21.32
CA ARG A 855 30.24 23.96 -22.43
C ARG A 855 29.92 25.20 -23.25
N THR A 856 28.65 25.50 -23.50
CA THR A 856 28.24 26.58 -24.41
C THR A 856 27.70 27.82 -23.69
N GLY A 857 27.28 27.70 -22.43
CA GLY A 857 26.53 28.72 -21.70
C GLY A 857 25.03 28.73 -22.02
N ASP A 858 24.55 27.82 -22.87
CA ASP A 858 23.15 27.73 -23.30
C ASP A 858 22.32 26.90 -22.32
N VAL A 859 21.52 27.58 -21.51
CA VAL A 859 20.69 26.99 -20.45
C VAL A 859 19.26 26.81 -20.96
N PRO A 860 18.59 25.67 -20.67
CA PRO A 860 17.18 25.50 -20.97
C PRO A 860 16.32 26.66 -20.42
N THR A 861 15.41 27.17 -21.25
CA THR A 861 14.60 28.36 -20.88
C THR A 861 13.81 28.16 -19.59
N TRP A 862 13.25 26.96 -19.40
CA TRP A 862 12.50 26.66 -18.18
C TRP A 862 13.40 26.67 -16.94
N VAL A 863 14.57 26.02 -17.00
CA VAL A 863 15.58 26.01 -15.91
C VAL A 863 15.98 27.43 -15.54
N TYR A 864 16.29 28.28 -16.53
CA TYR A 864 16.62 29.68 -16.29
C TYR A 864 15.50 30.41 -15.52
N LEU A 865 14.25 30.24 -15.95
CA LEU A 865 13.10 30.87 -15.32
C LEU A 865 12.82 30.32 -13.92
N ALA A 866 12.96 29.01 -13.72
CA ALA A 866 12.80 28.33 -12.45
C ALA A 866 13.83 28.82 -11.42
N TRP A 867 15.12 28.80 -11.78
CA TRP A 867 16.21 29.32 -10.95
C TRP A 867 16.02 30.80 -10.61
N TYR A 868 15.68 31.62 -11.60
CA TYR A 868 15.42 33.05 -11.39
C TYR A 868 14.27 33.28 -10.40
N ARG A 869 13.18 32.51 -10.50
CA ARG A 869 12.04 32.59 -9.58
C ARG A 869 12.42 32.18 -8.16
N LEU A 870 13.17 31.08 -8.02
CA LEU A 870 13.63 30.58 -6.73
C LEU A 870 14.53 31.60 -6.03
N THR A 871 15.59 32.03 -6.71
CA THR A 871 16.57 32.98 -6.16
C THR A 871 15.95 34.35 -5.84
N THR A 872 15.02 34.83 -6.68
CA THR A 872 14.26 36.07 -6.41
C THR A 872 13.30 35.90 -5.23
N ALA A 873 12.80 34.69 -4.97
CA ALA A 873 11.93 34.44 -3.82
C ALA A 873 12.72 34.37 -2.50
N ILE A 874 13.90 33.74 -2.51
CA ILE A 874 14.82 33.67 -1.36
C ILE A 874 15.39 35.05 -1.06
N ASN A 875 15.89 35.75 -2.08
CA ASN A 875 16.51 37.06 -1.97
C ASN A 875 15.72 38.10 -2.79
N PRO A 876 14.55 38.56 -2.29
CA PRO A 876 13.73 39.51 -3.02
C PRO A 876 14.48 40.84 -3.21
N PRO A 877 14.54 41.38 -4.44
CA PRO A 877 15.11 42.69 -4.66
C PRO A 877 14.33 43.76 -3.89
N PRO A 878 14.92 44.95 -3.64
CA PRO A 878 14.23 46.03 -2.96
C PRO A 878 12.89 46.36 -3.61
N THR A 879 11.85 46.62 -2.82
CA THR A 879 10.53 47.03 -3.33
C THR A 879 10.32 48.54 -3.18
N TYR A 880 9.57 49.11 -4.13
CA TYR A 880 9.18 50.51 -4.15
C TYR A 880 7.69 50.66 -4.44
N THR A 881 7.12 51.79 -4.03
CA THR A 881 5.69 52.08 -4.16
C THR A 881 5.42 52.92 -5.41
N LEU A 882 4.54 52.43 -6.28
CA LEU A 882 3.93 53.17 -7.39
C LEU A 882 2.49 53.56 -7.01
N THR A 883 2.21 54.86 -6.90
CA THR A 883 0.87 55.40 -6.68
C THR A 883 0.34 56.00 -7.98
N VAL A 884 -0.87 55.64 -8.39
CA VAL A 884 -1.52 56.12 -9.60
C VAL A 884 -2.81 56.81 -9.22
N THR A 885 -3.01 58.07 -9.60
CA THR A 885 -4.28 58.79 -9.39
C THR A 885 -4.87 59.25 -10.71
N ALA A 886 -6.17 59.06 -10.90
CA ALA A 886 -6.92 59.54 -12.05
C ALA A 886 -8.31 60.01 -11.58
N THR A 887 -8.55 61.31 -11.73
CA THR A 887 -9.83 61.96 -11.36
C THR A 887 -10.20 62.99 -12.43
N ALA A 888 -11.48 63.04 -12.79
CA ALA A 888 -12.02 64.00 -13.76
C ALA A 888 -13.16 64.80 -13.10
N GLY A 889 -12.84 65.95 -12.51
CA GLY A 889 -13.77 66.63 -11.60
C GLY A 889 -14.09 65.75 -10.39
N ASN A 890 -15.37 65.50 -10.12
CA ASN A 890 -15.83 64.56 -9.09
C ASN A 890 -16.06 63.13 -9.61
N LEU A 891 -15.72 62.84 -10.88
CA LEU A 891 -15.89 61.52 -11.48
C LEU A 891 -14.67 60.62 -11.21
N THR A 892 -14.95 59.38 -10.81
CA THR A 892 -13.95 58.31 -10.72
C THR A 892 -13.52 57.87 -12.12
N VAL A 893 -12.21 57.80 -12.36
CA VAL A 893 -11.64 57.35 -13.64
C VAL A 893 -11.15 55.92 -13.49
N PRO A 894 -11.54 54.98 -14.38
CA PRO A 894 -10.99 53.64 -14.37
C PRO A 894 -9.51 53.66 -14.78
N ILE A 895 -8.68 52.97 -14.01
CA ILE A 895 -7.24 52.83 -14.26
C ILE A 895 -6.97 51.37 -14.61
N THR A 896 -6.35 51.12 -15.76
CA THR A 896 -5.86 49.78 -16.13
C THR A 896 -4.36 49.74 -15.94
N VAL A 897 -3.84 48.72 -15.26
CA VAL A 897 -2.39 48.51 -15.14
C VAL A 897 -2.02 47.13 -15.64
N SER A 898 -0.99 47.08 -16.48
CA SER A 898 -0.26 45.85 -16.80
C SER A 898 1.18 46.03 -16.37
N ALA A 899 1.58 45.36 -15.29
CA ALA A 899 2.97 45.21 -14.91
C ALA A 899 3.46 43.82 -15.33
N ASN A 900 4.77 43.61 -15.41
CA ASN A 900 5.35 42.29 -15.58
C ASN A 900 4.73 41.36 -14.50
N ALA A 901 4.17 40.23 -14.90
CA ALA A 901 3.06 39.55 -14.22
C ALA A 901 3.29 39.03 -12.77
N LEU A 902 4.47 39.24 -12.16
CA LEU A 902 4.91 38.57 -10.93
C LEU A 902 5.34 39.48 -9.77
N VAL A 903 4.88 40.74 -9.70
CA VAL A 903 5.58 41.75 -8.89
C VAL A 903 4.72 42.61 -7.94
N ASN A 904 3.41 42.38 -7.79
CA ASN A 904 2.59 43.22 -6.91
C ASN A 904 2.35 42.56 -5.54
N LEU A 905 3.01 43.07 -4.50
CA LEU A 905 2.86 42.59 -3.10
C LEU A 905 1.63 43.16 -2.38
N ILE A 906 1.13 44.33 -2.81
CA ILE A 906 -0.06 45.00 -2.26
C ILE A 906 -0.76 45.75 -3.40
N ASN A 907 -2.07 45.56 -3.55
CA ASN A 907 -2.94 46.30 -4.47
C ASN A 907 -4.06 46.97 -3.66
N GLU A 908 -3.90 48.27 -3.37
CA GLU A 908 -4.96 49.07 -2.75
C GLU A 908 -5.59 49.97 -3.80
N THR A 909 -6.88 49.73 -4.08
CA THR A 909 -7.66 50.57 -4.98
C THR A 909 -8.67 51.36 -4.17
N VAL A 910 -8.60 52.70 -4.24
CA VAL A 910 -9.56 53.61 -3.60
C VAL A 910 -10.00 54.62 -4.65
N ALA A 911 -11.29 54.73 -4.94
CA ALA A 911 -11.94 55.62 -5.93
C ALA A 911 -11.01 56.63 -6.65
N GLY A 912 -10.43 56.23 -7.78
CA GLY A 912 -9.56 57.09 -8.61
C GLY A 912 -8.09 57.11 -8.18
N SER A 913 -7.67 56.23 -7.29
CA SER A 913 -6.30 56.00 -6.84
C SER A 913 -5.99 54.51 -6.77
N LEU A 914 -4.79 54.13 -7.19
CA LEU A 914 -4.27 52.76 -7.18
C LEU A 914 -2.85 52.78 -6.60
N ARG A 915 -2.57 51.95 -5.60
CA ARG A 915 -1.24 51.84 -5.00
C ARG A 915 -0.69 50.43 -5.22
N LEU A 916 0.51 50.37 -5.79
CA LEU A 916 1.23 49.14 -6.13
C LEU A 916 2.59 49.12 -5.43
N ARG A 917 2.98 47.96 -4.87
CA ARG A 917 4.35 47.73 -4.36
C ARG A 917 5.07 46.80 -5.33
N LEU A 918 6.12 47.31 -6.00
CA LEU A 918 6.82 46.70 -7.13
C LEU A 918 8.32 46.57 -6.83
N TYR A 919 8.98 45.50 -7.29
CA TYR A 919 10.43 45.34 -7.21
C TYR A 919 11.19 46.38 -8.03
N ASN A 920 12.40 46.73 -7.59
CA ASN A 920 13.34 47.56 -8.33
C ASN A 920 13.59 47.00 -9.75
N GLY A 921 13.55 47.86 -10.76
CA GLY A 921 13.65 47.52 -12.19
C GLY A 921 12.33 47.13 -12.86
N SER A 922 11.24 46.95 -12.11
CA SER A 922 9.95 46.53 -12.69
C SER A 922 9.38 47.54 -13.67
N THR A 923 8.75 47.06 -14.74
CA THR A 923 7.99 47.93 -15.64
C THR A 923 6.49 47.81 -15.38
N ALA A 924 5.82 48.94 -15.19
CA ALA A 924 4.36 49.06 -15.15
C ALA A 924 3.86 49.90 -16.32
N ILE A 925 2.86 49.42 -17.04
CA ILE A 925 2.14 50.18 -18.08
C ILE A 925 0.77 50.51 -17.53
N ILE A 926 0.45 51.80 -17.45
CA ILE A 926 -0.79 52.32 -16.90
C ILE A 926 -1.56 52.98 -18.03
N LYS A 927 -2.85 52.66 -18.14
CA LYS A 927 -3.77 53.21 -19.14
C LYS A 927 -4.98 53.82 -18.44
N VAL A 928 -5.43 54.96 -18.96
CA VAL A 928 -6.67 55.65 -18.56
C VAL A 928 -7.47 56.04 -19.80
N PRO A 929 -8.81 56.15 -19.72
CA PRO A 929 -9.64 56.54 -20.85
C PRO A 929 -9.30 57.93 -21.38
N GLY A 930 -9.35 58.13 -22.70
CA GLY A 930 -9.14 59.45 -23.31
C GLY A 930 -10.24 60.47 -23.02
N VAL A 931 -11.45 60.01 -22.65
CA VAL A 931 -12.62 60.84 -22.34
C VAL A 931 -13.39 60.22 -21.16
N VAL A 932 -13.77 61.04 -20.18
CA VAL A 932 -14.61 60.65 -19.03
C VAL A 932 -15.64 61.74 -18.80
N GLY A 933 -16.92 61.45 -19.08
CA GLY A 933 -17.98 62.45 -19.10
C GLY A 933 -17.68 63.56 -20.11
N GLU A 934 -17.72 64.82 -19.66
CA GLU A 934 -17.37 66.00 -20.48
C GLU A 934 -15.87 66.32 -20.48
N TYR A 935 -15.05 65.56 -19.75
CA TYR A 935 -13.61 65.83 -19.61
C TYR A 935 -12.78 64.97 -20.56
N ARG A 936 -11.73 65.56 -21.14
CA ARG A 936 -10.76 64.88 -22.00
C ARG A 936 -9.42 64.75 -21.28
N PHE A 937 -8.74 63.62 -21.45
CA PHE A 937 -7.39 63.43 -20.95
C PHE A 937 -6.49 64.53 -21.50
N SER A 938 -5.75 65.20 -20.61
CA SER A 938 -4.86 66.31 -20.96
C SER A 938 -3.40 65.86 -20.95
N ARG A 939 -2.91 65.40 -19.80
CA ARG A 939 -1.52 64.96 -19.62
C ARG A 939 -1.34 64.12 -18.37
N TRP A 940 -0.21 63.42 -18.31
CA TRP A 940 0.29 62.79 -17.11
C TRP A 940 1.16 63.76 -16.30
N VAL A 941 1.09 63.68 -14.97
CA VAL A 941 2.04 64.30 -14.03
C VAL A 941 2.74 63.18 -13.29
N VAL A 942 4.07 63.18 -13.32
CA VAL A 942 4.91 62.18 -12.67
C VAL A 942 5.74 62.87 -11.60
N SER A 943 5.84 62.24 -10.42
CA SER A 943 6.67 62.70 -9.31
C SER A 943 7.37 61.52 -8.65
N GLY A 944 8.57 61.72 -8.13
CA GLY A 944 9.43 60.66 -7.58
C GLY A 944 10.61 60.32 -8.49
N SER A 945 11.33 59.24 -8.17
CA SER A 945 12.63 58.89 -8.80
C SER A 945 12.53 57.86 -9.93
N GLY A 946 11.32 57.58 -10.41
CA GLY A 946 11.00 56.65 -11.50
C GLY A 946 11.33 57.18 -12.89
N ALA A 947 11.78 56.30 -13.80
CA ALA A 947 11.83 56.64 -15.23
C ALA A 947 10.45 56.40 -15.86
N ALA A 948 9.84 57.43 -16.44
CA ALA A 948 8.51 57.35 -17.03
C ALA A 948 8.49 57.81 -18.50
N MET A 949 7.86 57.02 -19.37
CA MET A 949 7.61 57.34 -20.76
C MET A 949 6.13 57.63 -20.95
N VAL A 950 5.83 58.85 -21.38
CA VAL A 950 4.48 59.40 -21.43
C VAL A 950 3.89 59.27 -22.83
N GLY A 951 2.71 58.66 -22.95
CA GLY A 951 1.91 58.59 -24.17
C GLY A 951 0.49 59.12 -23.95
N ASN A 952 -0.32 59.14 -25.01
CA ASN A 952 -1.70 59.60 -24.92
C ASN A 952 -2.58 58.58 -24.18
N GLY A 953 -3.09 58.93 -22.99
CA GLY A 953 -3.86 58.03 -22.13
C GLY A 953 -3.08 56.81 -21.62
N THR A 954 -1.79 56.67 -21.91
CA THR A 954 -0.93 55.55 -21.49
C THR A 954 0.39 56.07 -20.95
N ILE A 955 0.92 55.49 -19.88
CA ILE A 955 2.25 55.80 -19.35
C ILE A 955 2.97 54.51 -18.97
N LYS A 956 4.23 54.36 -19.38
CA LYS A 956 5.10 53.23 -19.02
C LYS A 956 6.12 53.72 -17.99
N VAL A 957 6.16 53.11 -16.82
CA VAL A 957 7.03 53.46 -15.69
C VAL A 957 7.98 52.31 -15.41
N ILE A 958 9.28 52.60 -15.34
CA ILE A 958 10.30 51.70 -14.79
C ILE A 958 10.53 52.11 -13.34
N VAL A 959 10.29 51.17 -12.41
CA VAL A 959 10.30 51.39 -10.96
C VAL A 959 11.71 51.21 -10.42
N ASN A 960 12.39 52.30 -10.12
CA ASN A 960 13.70 52.34 -9.46
C ASN A 960 13.70 53.22 -8.20
N GLY A 961 12.50 53.48 -7.67
CA GLY A 961 12.22 54.23 -6.45
C GLY A 961 10.72 54.46 -6.30
N ASN A 962 10.29 55.17 -5.26
CA ASN A 962 8.88 55.51 -5.08
C ASN A 962 8.43 56.50 -6.16
N VAL A 963 7.30 56.22 -6.82
CA VAL A 963 6.76 57.03 -7.91
C VAL A 963 5.28 57.31 -7.65
N SER A 964 4.85 58.54 -7.87
CA SER A 964 3.45 58.92 -7.92
C SER A 964 3.12 59.53 -9.29
N ILE A 965 2.14 58.94 -9.97
CA ILE A 965 1.66 59.38 -11.28
C ILE A 965 0.20 59.80 -11.19
N ARG A 966 -0.13 60.91 -11.84
CA ARG A 966 -1.48 61.48 -11.87
C ARG A 966 -1.92 61.77 -13.30
N ALA A 967 -3.06 61.22 -13.71
CA ALA A 967 -3.73 61.59 -14.96
C ALA A 967 -4.56 62.86 -14.73
N LEU A 968 -4.31 63.91 -15.52
CA LEU A 968 -5.09 65.13 -15.50
C LEU A 968 -6.06 65.17 -16.67
N TYR A 969 -7.28 65.63 -16.39
CA TYR A 969 -8.36 65.80 -17.35
C TYR A 969 -8.80 67.26 -17.41
N THR A 970 -9.10 67.76 -18.60
CA THR A 970 -9.61 69.12 -18.81
C THR A 970 -10.98 69.10 -19.48
N LYS A 971 -11.85 70.03 -19.10
CA LYS A 971 -13.13 70.26 -19.78
C LYS A 971 -12.86 71.18 -20.98
N PRO A 972 -13.23 70.81 -22.22
CA PRO A 972 -13.06 71.70 -23.36
C PRO A 972 -13.96 72.93 -23.19
N SER A 973 -13.40 74.12 -23.40
CA SER A 973 -14.15 75.37 -23.41
C SER A 973 -15.14 75.38 -24.59
N PRO A 974 -16.37 75.90 -24.44
CA PRO A 974 -17.30 76.03 -25.55
C PRO A 974 -16.72 76.98 -26.61
N PRO A 975 -16.91 76.72 -27.93
CA PRO A 975 -16.35 77.55 -28.98
C PRO A 975 -17.03 78.93 -29.04
N THR A 976 -16.22 79.98 -29.10
CA THR A 976 -16.67 81.37 -29.37
C THR A 976 -17.07 81.53 -30.85
N PRO A 977 -18.16 82.26 -31.19
CA PRO A 977 -18.63 82.40 -32.57
C PRO A 977 -17.83 83.45 -33.36
N LEU A 978 -17.56 83.18 -34.64
CA LEU A 978 -16.96 84.11 -35.61
C LEU A 978 -18.05 84.77 -36.49
N PRO A 979 -17.86 86.02 -36.97
CA PRO A 979 -18.85 86.75 -37.77
C PRO A 979 -18.82 86.38 -39.26
N ILE A 980 -20.00 86.48 -39.88
CA ILE A 980 -20.34 86.13 -41.27
C ILE A 980 -20.10 87.34 -42.20
N THR A 981 -19.55 87.11 -43.41
CA THR A 981 -20.21 87.44 -44.71
C THR A 981 -19.44 86.92 -45.93
N ASN A 982 -20.12 86.04 -46.68
CA ASN A 982 -20.22 85.82 -48.13
C ASN A 982 -18.95 85.92 -48.99
N SER A 983 -18.59 84.90 -49.76
CA SER A 983 -19.36 84.47 -50.94
C SER A 983 -19.02 83.05 -51.42
N MET A 984 -19.99 82.46 -52.12
CA MET A 984 -19.88 81.42 -53.15
C MET A 984 -19.88 79.93 -52.76
N VAL A 985 -21.01 79.33 -53.16
CA VAL A 985 -21.10 78.11 -53.99
C VAL A 985 -21.24 76.78 -53.24
N LEU A 986 -22.53 76.38 -53.18
CA LEU A 986 -23.12 75.14 -53.71
C LEU A 986 -23.59 74.07 -52.70
N LEU A 987 -24.90 73.79 -52.83
CA LEU A 987 -25.59 72.49 -52.66
C LEU A 987 -25.66 71.92 -51.23
N SER A 988 -26.75 71.40 -50.70
CA SER A 988 -28.10 71.10 -51.18
C SER A 988 -28.83 70.55 -49.95
N LEU A 989 -29.86 71.23 -49.47
CA LEU A 989 -30.64 70.85 -48.28
C LEU A 989 -32.11 71.26 -48.48
N LEU A 990 -33.00 70.39 -48.01
CA LEU A 990 -34.47 70.43 -47.95
C LEU A 990 -35.28 69.85 -49.12
N ALA A 991 -35.78 68.62 -48.86
CA ALA A 991 -37.07 68.02 -49.22
C ALA A 991 -36.82 66.51 -49.40
N ALA A 992 -37.37 65.55 -48.65
CA ALA A 992 -38.52 65.51 -47.77
C ALA A 992 -38.41 64.24 -46.92
N MET A 993 -38.55 64.32 -45.59
CA MET A 993 -38.89 63.13 -44.79
C MET A 993 -39.43 63.46 -43.40
N VAL A 994 -40.28 64.48 -43.31
CA VAL A 994 -41.20 64.68 -42.17
C VAL A 994 -42.65 64.73 -42.69
N LEU A 995 -42.95 63.82 -43.62
CA LEU A 995 -44.30 63.53 -44.11
C LEU A 995 -44.61 62.05 -43.83
N ALA A 996 -44.66 61.65 -42.55
CA ALA A 996 -45.10 60.29 -42.18
C ALA A 996 -45.61 60.13 -40.73
N ILE A 997 -45.98 61.21 -40.01
CA ILE A 997 -46.53 61.07 -38.63
C ILE A 997 -47.90 61.74 -38.41
N ALA A 998 -48.54 62.37 -39.43
CA ALA A 998 -49.80 63.08 -39.21
C ALA A 998 -51.02 62.69 -40.07
N ILE A 999 -50.94 61.73 -41.01
CA ILE A 999 -52.06 61.49 -41.97
C ILE A 999 -52.70 60.09 -41.88
N ILE A 1000 -52.26 59.19 -40.99
CA ILE A 1000 -52.90 57.86 -40.85
C ILE A 1000 -53.29 57.59 -39.38
N ALA A 1001 -53.98 58.56 -38.78
CA ALA A 1001 -54.77 58.37 -37.57
C ALA A 1001 -56.27 58.71 -37.79
N VAL A 1002 -56.70 59.01 -39.02
CA VAL A 1002 -58.10 59.42 -39.29
C VAL A 1002 -58.81 58.64 -40.40
N LEU A 1003 -58.15 57.82 -41.22
CA LEU A 1003 -58.88 57.05 -42.24
C LEU A 1003 -58.70 55.54 -42.08
N MET A 1004 -59.63 55.00 -41.28
CA MET A 1004 -60.24 53.66 -41.43
C MET A 1004 -59.49 52.51 -40.75
N ARG A 1005 -59.70 52.25 -39.45
CA ARG A 1005 -60.85 51.46 -38.94
C ARG A 1005 -62.06 51.39 -39.90
N LEU A 1006 -62.17 50.23 -40.57
CA LEU A 1006 -63.36 49.54 -41.10
C LEU A 1006 -63.21 49.13 -42.58
N ARG A 1007 -62.68 47.92 -42.82
CA ARG A 1007 -63.40 46.82 -43.51
C ARG A 1007 -62.50 45.57 -43.67
N ARG A 1008 -62.95 44.51 -42.98
CA ARG A 1008 -62.58 43.08 -43.07
C ARG A 1008 -61.21 42.66 -42.56
#